data_AF-A0A2W5XNQ2-F1
#
_entry.id   AF-A0A2W5XNQ2-F1
#
_cell.length_a   1.000
_cell.length_b   1.000
_cell.length_c   1.000
_cell.angle_alpha   90.00
_cell.angle_beta   90.00
_cell.angle_gamma   90.00
#
_symmetry.space_group_name_H-M   'P 1'
#
loop_
_entity.id
_entity.type
_entity.pdbx_description
1 polymer ?
#
loop_
_entity_poly.entity_id
_entity_poly.type
_entity_poly.pdbx_seq_one_letter_code
_entity_poly.pdbx_strand_id
1 'polypeptide(L)'
;MRRGGRHRHGVLRLHRPRSLLRIRAATDHLAERDDRSKKRHRQKQRSPHGCRQSAFALSDRSGALLASRPSSPCQAIASLAPAPWRPQFRPARGPAMMRRARDWACRCTMRNALLAAIAALFASAPANAAAQTHHLFLARYPGAGFVAYDSRALDGATYRGPADLGSLSVDVVLQMRNPAGLRNFALAAANPRSPLYRHFLTPRQIGAIFGAPPRDQTDVAAYFSRHGLSTQTWPQREVVRVEGRQADMERAFGTRFGIFRRGARVFYAPVSPPRLSQRLPVAGVSRLVGYRSMHRHLRVVSSQRLANGFANGLLAGYSPQQVAAAFDFTGAYDLGFGGRGITIGILGTGPISAADVPTFRALFSVVGGGTVSQVNVTTVAPGFSSGLQTPPPITPPCDGPLPGCNPEDIEAQLDTEQSSSLAPDANVLFYFAYNPNECAAPGPCHNNPPTPMRGLDLLDDEIQQAIADNAADVISLSAGGGELDLVGGPFQADGTGLEPTEFASLAAEGIGVFASTGDTGAEGCQIDQIPSTADVLCAVYPATDPNITAVGGTTTPIGSDGRLTGPLVAWGLQTAVIGGHGASGGGLSAFFSRPAYQNPVSGIVGTHRGVPDVAANADVFTGAATLLYAEPRFQQNPGAILVAVGGTSVAAPDMAAMWALVLEACKVTPRCGFGPSAHPYRLGNPDQLMYEILSRPTLYPTSIYDVVYGNNASLNTLNPSTADAGYSAAPGYDLTTGIGAPYARNLIKAITGR
;
A
#
# COMPACT_ATOMS: atom_id res chain seq x y z
N MET A 1 -76.62 -24.68 -10.56
CA MET A 1 -76.61 -23.76 -11.73
C MET A 1 -75.31 -24.03 -12.48
N ARG A 2 -75.29 -24.78 -13.61
CA ARG A 2 -75.35 -24.29 -15.03
C ARG A 2 -74.49 -23.03 -15.22
N ARG A 3 -73.54 -22.86 -16.15
CA ARG A 3 -72.93 -23.48 -17.36
C ARG A 3 -71.62 -22.67 -17.58
N GLY A 4 -70.53 -23.03 -18.26
CA GLY A 4 -70.25 -24.03 -19.31
C GLY A 4 -69.56 -23.36 -20.52
N GLY A 5 -68.48 -23.95 -21.05
CA GLY A 5 -67.95 -23.75 -22.43
C GLY A 5 -66.41 -23.61 -22.51
N ARG A 6 -65.59 -24.68 -22.70
CA ARG A 6 -65.25 -25.49 -23.92
C ARG A 6 -64.38 -24.72 -24.94
N HIS A 7 -63.40 -25.23 -25.69
CA HIS A 7 -62.61 -26.48 -25.88
C HIS A 7 -61.72 -26.18 -27.14
N ARG A 8 -60.43 -26.54 -27.31
CA ARG A 8 -59.82 -27.79 -27.92
C ARG A 8 -58.47 -27.34 -28.54
N HIS A 9 -57.32 -27.94 -28.20
CA HIS A 9 -56.62 -29.11 -28.77
C HIS A 9 -56.12 -29.04 -30.23
N GLY A 10 -54.81 -29.27 -30.40
CA GLY A 10 -54.17 -29.71 -31.65
C GLY A 10 -52.66 -29.93 -31.49
N VAL A 11 -52.21 -31.19 -31.40
CA VAL A 11 -50.83 -31.69 -31.39
C VAL A 11 -50.59 -32.45 -32.72
N LEU A 12 -49.40 -32.38 -33.33
CA LEU A 12 -48.65 -33.48 -34.02
C LEU A 12 -47.38 -32.88 -34.72
N ARG A 13 -46.13 -33.21 -34.32
CA ARG A 13 -45.24 -34.35 -34.69
C ARG A 13 -44.59 -34.32 -36.10
N LEU A 14 -43.24 -34.23 -36.07
CA LEU A 14 -42.19 -34.93 -36.86
C LEU A 14 -42.12 -34.81 -38.41
N HIS A 15 -40.97 -34.34 -38.93
CA HIS A 15 -40.05 -35.17 -39.75
C HIS A 15 -38.71 -34.48 -40.09
N ARG A 16 -37.60 -35.24 -39.96
CA ARG A 16 -36.30 -35.09 -40.68
C ARG A 16 -36.40 -35.82 -42.03
N PRO A 17 -35.57 -35.51 -43.06
CA PRO A 17 -34.29 -36.23 -43.26
C PRO A 17 -33.11 -35.43 -43.89
N ARG A 18 -31.96 -36.13 -43.96
CA ARG A 18 -30.59 -35.78 -44.41
C ARG A 18 -30.35 -36.02 -45.91
N SER A 19 -29.33 -35.35 -46.49
CA SER A 19 -28.24 -35.92 -47.35
C SER A 19 -27.34 -34.77 -47.90
N LEU A 20 -26.04 -34.70 -47.60
CA LEU A 20 -24.84 -35.33 -48.24
C LEU A 20 -24.49 -34.80 -49.65
N LEU A 21 -23.30 -34.19 -49.82
CA LEU A 21 -22.25 -34.65 -50.76
C LEU A 21 -20.88 -33.92 -50.52
N ARG A 22 -19.80 -34.71 -50.59
CA ARG A 22 -18.37 -34.32 -50.61
C ARG A 22 -17.90 -34.13 -52.06
N ILE A 23 -16.77 -33.42 -52.31
CA ILE A 23 -15.50 -33.96 -52.88
C ILE A 23 -14.45 -32.85 -53.19
N ARG A 24 -13.25 -33.09 -52.65
CA ARG A 24 -11.82 -32.82 -53.00
C ARG A 24 -11.35 -31.72 -53.99
N ALA A 25 -10.41 -30.90 -53.46
CA ALA A 25 -8.99 -30.67 -53.81
C ALA A 25 -8.52 -30.46 -55.27
N ALA A 26 -7.73 -29.38 -55.47
CA ALA A 26 -6.46 -29.38 -56.22
C ALA A 26 -5.66 -28.09 -55.95
N THR A 27 -4.36 -28.26 -55.67
CA THR A 27 -3.26 -27.28 -55.76
C THR A 27 -2.94 -26.95 -57.22
N ASP A 28 -2.47 -25.73 -57.52
CA ASP A 28 -1.29 -25.55 -58.40
C ASP A 28 -0.74 -24.11 -58.43
N HIS A 29 0.58 -24.08 -58.66
CA HIS A 29 1.50 -22.97 -58.83
C HIS A 29 1.15 -21.99 -59.96
N LEU A 30 1.62 -20.74 -59.89
CA LEU A 30 2.74 -20.23 -60.71
C LEU A 30 3.07 -18.75 -60.47
N ALA A 31 4.37 -18.50 -60.66
CA ALA A 31 5.17 -17.31 -60.46
C ALA A 31 4.87 -16.11 -61.38
N GLU A 32 5.56 -15.02 -61.03
CA GLU A 32 6.28 -14.10 -61.94
C GLU A 32 5.54 -12.89 -62.52
N ARG A 33 5.90 -11.67 -62.07
CA ARG A 33 6.77 -10.73 -62.80
C ARG A 33 6.86 -9.35 -62.16
N ASP A 34 8.06 -9.06 -61.65
CA ASP A 34 8.95 -7.93 -62.03
C ASP A 34 8.35 -6.79 -62.89
N ASP A 35 8.55 -5.53 -62.48
CA ASP A 35 9.75 -4.73 -62.82
C ASP A 35 9.49 -3.21 -62.75
N ARG A 36 10.55 -2.48 -62.36
CA ARG A 36 10.92 -1.08 -62.69
C ARG A 36 10.06 0.10 -62.20
N SER A 37 10.61 1.28 -61.88
CA SER A 37 11.97 1.79 -61.59
C SER A 37 11.88 3.33 -61.49
N LYS A 38 12.93 3.96 -60.91
CA LYS A 38 13.39 5.36 -61.11
C LYS A 38 12.61 6.43 -60.31
N LYS A 39 13.22 7.49 -59.76
CA LYS A 39 14.56 8.11 -59.97
C LYS A 39 14.92 9.01 -58.78
N ARG A 40 16.23 9.16 -58.58
CA ARG A 40 16.93 10.06 -57.64
C ARG A 40 16.79 11.55 -58.02
N HIS A 41 16.92 12.45 -57.05
CA HIS A 41 17.92 13.53 -57.09
C HIS A 41 18.30 14.09 -55.71
N ARG A 42 19.61 14.25 -55.51
CA ARG A 42 20.32 14.93 -54.42
C ARG A 42 20.29 16.45 -54.60
N GLN A 43 20.36 17.20 -53.49
CA GLN A 43 21.28 18.35 -53.41
C GLN A 43 21.78 18.58 -51.97
N LYS A 44 23.09 18.86 -51.87
CA LYS A 44 23.93 19.05 -50.67
C LYS A 44 24.16 20.53 -50.39
N GLN A 45 24.54 20.85 -49.13
CA GLN A 45 25.59 21.77 -48.61
C GLN A 45 25.10 22.39 -47.27
N ARG A 46 25.85 22.67 -46.20
CA ARG A 46 27.27 22.56 -45.78
C ARG A 46 27.31 22.78 -44.23
N SER A 47 28.34 22.26 -43.55
CA SER A 47 28.64 22.26 -42.09
C SER A 47 29.09 23.65 -41.53
N PRO A 48 29.42 23.82 -40.21
CA PRO A 48 30.69 23.31 -39.61
C PRO A 48 30.73 22.96 -38.09
N HIS A 49 31.87 22.34 -37.70
CA HIS A 49 32.51 22.12 -36.37
C HIS A 49 32.00 20.94 -35.50
N GLY A 50 32.80 19.97 -34.99
CA GLY A 50 34.23 19.65 -35.09
C GLY A 50 34.94 19.55 -33.71
N CYS A 51 35.10 18.34 -33.14
CA CYS A 51 36.26 17.85 -32.33
C CYS A 51 35.98 16.40 -31.82
N ARG A 52 36.54 15.33 -32.42
CA ARG A 52 37.76 14.55 -32.09
C ARG A 52 37.80 13.86 -30.72
N GLN A 53 37.79 12.52 -30.72
CA GLN A 53 38.85 11.60 -30.24
C GLN A 53 38.44 10.16 -30.63
N SER A 54 39.06 9.54 -31.64
CA SER A 54 40.24 8.64 -31.59
C SER A 54 39.92 7.22 -31.09
N ALA A 55 39.79 6.30 -32.04
CA ALA A 55 39.74 4.85 -31.83
C ALA A 55 41.15 4.24 -31.76
N PHE A 56 41.30 3.13 -31.03
CA PHE A 56 42.30 2.10 -31.31
C PHE A 56 41.62 0.73 -31.27
N ALA A 57 42.05 -0.14 -32.17
CA ALA A 57 41.33 -1.29 -32.68
C ALA A 57 42.05 -2.62 -32.37
N LEU A 58 41.25 -3.70 -32.39
CA LEU A 58 41.55 -5.08 -32.84
C LEU A 58 42.52 -5.94 -31.99
N SER A 59 42.06 -7.12 -31.56
CA SER A 59 42.14 -8.33 -32.40
C SER A 59 41.47 -9.55 -31.77
N ASP A 60 40.72 -10.27 -32.61
CA ASP A 60 40.19 -11.64 -32.46
C ASP A 60 41.23 -12.69 -32.04
N ARG A 61 40.75 -13.76 -31.35
CA ARG A 61 40.87 -15.14 -31.87
C ARG A 61 39.98 -16.14 -31.11
N SER A 62 39.22 -16.86 -31.93
CA SER A 62 38.31 -17.97 -31.66
C SER A 62 39.01 -19.26 -31.21
N GLY A 63 38.27 -20.20 -30.59
CA GLY A 63 38.62 -21.62 -30.70
C GLY A 63 38.12 -22.60 -29.63
N ALA A 64 37.01 -23.27 -29.96
CA ALA A 64 36.77 -24.71 -29.81
C ALA A 64 36.36 -25.35 -28.45
N LEU A 65 35.23 -26.06 -28.57
CA LEU A 65 34.61 -27.08 -27.73
C LEU A 65 35.52 -28.27 -27.39
N LEU A 66 35.33 -28.89 -26.21
CA LEU A 66 34.96 -30.30 -26.05
C LEU A 66 34.77 -30.70 -24.57
N ALA A 67 33.80 -31.58 -24.36
CA ALA A 67 33.30 -32.08 -23.09
C ALA A 67 34.20 -33.15 -22.43
N SER A 68 34.19 -33.23 -21.11
CA SER A 68 34.04 -34.49 -20.33
C SER A 68 34.06 -34.24 -18.81
N ARG A 69 33.06 -34.80 -18.11
CA ARG A 69 33.04 -35.05 -16.66
C ARG A 69 33.96 -36.25 -16.32
N PRO A 70 34.02 -36.74 -15.06
CA PRO A 70 34.36 -36.12 -13.78
C PRO A 70 35.44 -36.95 -13.05
N SER A 71 36.03 -36.45 -11.96
CA SER A 71 36.53 -37.32 -10.86
C SER A 71 37.00 -36.48 -9.66
N SER A 72 36.32 -36.65 -8.54
CA SER A 72 36.92 -36.50 -7.21
C SER A 72 37.85 -37.69 -6.94
N PRO A 73 38.90 -37.51 -6.12
CA PRO A 73 38.84 -38.19 -4.83
C PRO A 73 39.36 -37.36 -3.65
N CYS A 74 38.81 -37.69 -2.49
CA CYS A 74 39.29 -37.33 -1.17
C CYS A 74 40.77 -37.69 -0.94
N GLN A 75 41.48 -36.89 -0.16
CA GLN A 75 42.28 -37.39 0.98
C GLN A 75 42.60 -36.28 1.97
N ALA A 76 42.59 -36.67 3.24
CA ALA A 76 42.62 -35.86 4.44
C ALA A 76 44.02 -35.83 5.07
N ILE A 77 44.35 -34.76 5.81
CA ILE A 77 45.23 -34.70 7.00
C ILE A 77 44.72 -33.50 7.83
N ALA A 78 43.94 -33.68 8.89
CA ALA A 78 44.28 -34.06 10.27
C ALA A 78 44.93 -32.95 11.12
N SER A 79 44.16 -32.55 12.15
CA SER A 79 44.53 -32.16 13.52
C SER A 79 45.46 -30.96 13.77
N LEU A 80 44.96 -29.98 14.56
CA LEU A 80 45.44 -29.71 15.92
C LEU A 80 44.62 -28.57 16.58
N ALA A 81 43.99 -28.90 17.69
CA ALA A 81 43.68 -28.02 18.83
C ALA A 81 44.08 -28.83 20.10
N PRO A 82 44.10 -28.30 21.35
CA PRO A 82 43.69 -26.97 21.82
C PRO A 82 44.60 -26.38 22.94
N ALA A 83 44.10 -25.31 23.59
CA ALA A 83 44.22 -24.96 25.02
C ALA A 83 45.12 -23.75 25.39
N PRO A 84 45.04 -23.23 26.63
CA PRO A 84 44.07 -22.20 27.04
C PRO A 84 44.74 -21.02 27.80
N TRP A 85 44.04 -19.89 28.00
CA TRP A 85 44.54 -18.82 28.87
C TRP A 85 43.46 -18.14 29.73
N ARG A 86 43.52 -18.40 31.04
CA ARG A 86 43.19 -17.51 32.19
C ARG A 86 43.99 -18.04 33.41
N PRO A 87 44.46 -17.18 34.34
CA PRO A 87 43.74 -17.01 35.62
C PRO A 87 43.87 -15.60 36.28
N GLN A 88 42.78 -15.07 36.89
CA GLN A 88 42.50 -14.86 38.34
C GLN A 88 43.02 -13.52 38.91
N PHE A 89 42.26 -12.75 39.70
CA PHE A 89 41.94 -12.84 41.15
C PHE A 89 40.80 -11.83 41.46
N ARG A 90 39.91 -11.86 42.47
CA ARG A 90 39.44 -12.74 43.57
C ARG A 90 38.17 -12.06 44.16
N PRO A 91 37.18 -12.79 44.72
CA PRO A 91 36.04 -12.22 45.45
C PRO A 91 36.22 -12.31 46.99
N ALA A 92 35.53 -11.44 47.74
CA ALA A 92 35.44 -11.49 49.19
C ALA A 92 34.03 -11.88 49.67
N ARG A 93 34.01 -12.52 50.85
CA ARG A 93 33.00 -13.41 51.45
C ARG A 93 31.93 -12.68 52.29
N GLY A 94 30.78 -13.36 52.53
CA GLY A 94 29.69 -13.02 53.48
C GLY A 94 30.08 -13.12 54.98
N PRO A 95 29.16 -13.33 55.97
CA PRO A 95 28.01 -14.26 55.89
C PRO A 95 26.74 -13.98 56.78
N ALA A 96 25.72 -14.85 56.60
CA ALA A 96 24.87 -15.54 57.60
C ALA A 96 23.65 -14.90 58.34
N MET A 97 22.55 -15.66 58.24
CA MET A 97 21.63 -16.18 59.30
C MET A 97 20.46 -15.37 59.92
N MET A 98 19.29 -16.06 59.92
CA MET A 98 18.13 -16.10 60.87
C MET A 98 16.78 -15.72 60.20
N ARG A 99 15.89 -16.68 59.92
CA ARG A 99 14.88 -17.36 60.78
C ARG A 99 13.70 -16.49 61.25
N ARG A 100 12.49 -17.05 61.04
CA ARG A 100 11.15 -16.80 61.63
C ARG A 100 10.32 -15.71 60.92
N ALA A 101 9.25 -16.08 60.22
CA ALA A 101 7.93 -16.53 60.70
C ALA A 101 7.07 -15.39 61.28
N ARG A 102 6.00 -15.02 60.56
CA ARG A 102 4.62 -15.22 61.04
C ARG A 102 3.59 -14.69 60.04
N ASP A 103 2.62 -15.55 59.85
CA ASP A 103 1.29 -15.32 59.28
C ASP A 103 0.63 -14.05 59.83
N TRP A 104 -0.20 -13.41 59.00
CA TRP A 104 -1.57 -13.09 59.39
C TRP A 104 -2.45 -13.01 58.14
N ALA A 105 -3.26 -14.05 57.98
CA ALA A 105 -4.38 -14.09 57.06
C ALA A 105 -5.67 -13.78 57.83
N CYS A 106 -6.61 -13.14 57.14
CA CYS A 106 -8.07 -13.37 57.12
C CYS A 106 -8.76 -12.03 56.84
N ARG A 107 -9.25 -11.79 55.61
CA ARG A 107 -10.53 -12.29 55.04
C ARG A 107 -11.73 -11.94 55.91
N CYS A 108 -12.67 -11.15 55.35
CA CYS A 108 -14.01 -11.59 54.93
C CYS A 108 -14.87 -10.36 54.56
N THR A 109 -15.29 -10.26 53.27
CA THR A 109 -16.70 -10.43 52.77
C THR A 109 -17.59 -9.20 52.99
N MET A 110 -18.51 -8.76 52.12
CA MET A 110 -18.95 -9.08 50.76
C MET A 110 -19.97 -7.98 50.37
N ARG A 111 -20.05 -7.62 49.08
CA ARG A 111 -21.27 -7.36 48.28
C ARG A 111 -22.36 -6.36 48.79
N ASN A 112 -22.59 -5.25 48.07
CA ASN A 112 -23.48 -5.12 46.90
C ASN A 112 -23.96 -3.66 46.67
N ALA A 113 -24.28 -3.38 45.38
CA ALA A 113 -25.14 -2.32 44.82
C ALA A 113 -24.51 -0.91 44.66
N LEU A 114 -24.01 -0.47 43.49
CA LEU A 114 -24.62 -0.13 42.18
C LEU A 114 -25.34 1.24 42.13
N LEU A 115 -24.85 2.10 41.21
CA LEU A 115 -25.48 3.29 40.56
C LEU A 115 -25.60 4.61 41.35
N ALA A 116 -24.72 5.58 41.04
CA ALA A 116 -25.09 6.88 40.43
C ALA A 116 -23.87 7.82 40.24
N ALA A 117 -23.68 8.25 38.98
CA ALA A 117 -23.15 9.54 38.48
C ALA A 117 -21.81 10.07 39.06
N ILE A 118 -20.71 10.13 38.29
CA ILE A 118 -20.46 11.01 37.13
C ILE A 118 -20.89 12.46 37.39
N ALA A 119 -20.10 13.17 38.20
CA ALA A 119 -19.76 14.58 38.05
C ALA A 119 -18.71 14.93 39.11
N ALA A 120 -17.77 15.80 38.78
CA ALA A 120 -16.69 16.31 39.61
C ALA A 120 -15.48 15.36 39.80
N LEU A 121 -14.51 15.50 38.91
CA LEU A 121 -13.07 15.54 39.25
C LEU A 121 -12.32 16.18 38.06
N PHE A 122 -12.56 17.48 37.87
CA PHE A 122 -11.65 18.36 37.13
C PHE A 122 -11.25 19.49 38.07
N ALA A 123 -10.06 19.40 38.67
CA ALA A 123 -9.34 20.55 39.19
C ALA A 123 -7.84 20.24 39.36
N SER A 124 -7.06 20.90 38.51
CA SER A 124 -5.72 21.47 38.71
C SER A 124 -4.54 20.57 39.12
N ALA A 125 -3.56 20.47 38.20
CA ALA A 125 -2.14 20.37 38.53
C ALA A 125 -1.37 21.50 37.78
N PRO A 126 -0.33 22.11 38.39
CA PRO A 126 0.26 23.37 37.95
C PRO A 126 1.34 23.21 36.86
N ALA A 127 1.59 24.32 36.15
CA ALA A 127 2.52 24.47 35.04
C ALA A 127 3.97 24.76 35.48
N ASN A 128 4.91 24.35 34.60
CA ASN A 128 6.30 24.82 34.33
C ASN A 128 7.28 23.61 34.28
N ALA A 129 8.12 23.39 33.26
CA ALA A 129 8.66 24.26 32.23
C ALA A 129 9.06 23.50 30.93
N ALA A 130 8.77 24.14 29.80
CA ALA A 130 9.48 24.15 28.51
C ALA A 130 10.01 22.83 27.91
N ALA A 131 9.11 22.06 27.30
CA ALA A 131 9.43 21.39 26.03
C ALA A 131 9.08 22.37 24.90
N GLN A 132 9.99 22.62 23.98
CA GLN A 132 9.73 23.40 22.76
C GLN A 132 8.75 22.62 21.88
N THR A 133 7.46 22.76 22.17
CA THR A 133 6.37 22.41 21.27
C THR A 133 6.46 23.34 20.06
N HIS A 134 6.94 22.82 18.94
CA HIS A 134 6.61 23.36 17.63
C HIS A 134 5.10 23.17 17.41
N HIS A 135 4.30 24.02 18.05
CA HIS A 135 2.89 24.18 17.69
C HIS A 135 2.87 24.77 16.29
N LEU A 136 2.74 23.88 15.32
CA LEU A 136 2.46 24.21 13.94
C LEU A 136 1.28 25.18 13.91
N PHE A 137 1.52 26.35 13.32
CA PHE A 137 0.51 27.35 13.04
C PHE A 137 -0.60 26.71 12.20
N LEU A 138 -1.72 26.37 12.84
CA LEU A 138 -3.02 26.52 12.21
C LEU A 138 -3.14 28.01 11.91
N ALA A 139 -3.06 28.38 10.64
CA ALA A 139 -3.36 29.74 10.21
C ALA A 139 -4.77 30.09 10.68
N ARG A 140 -4.82 30.87 11.76
CA ARG A 140 -6.02 31.42 12.39
C ARG A 140 -6.60 32.41 11.38
N TYR A 141 -7.56 32.00 10.56
CA TYR A 141 -8.34 32.90 9.72
C TYR A 141 -9.68 33.22 10.42
N PRO A 142 -9.83 34.43 11.03
CA PRO A 142 -10.97 34.75 11.89
C PRO A 142 -12.09 35.44 11.08
N GLY A 143 -12.59 34.77 10.04
CA GLY A 143 -13.70 35.29 9.24
C GLY A 143 -14.72 34.21 8.90
N ALA A 144 -16.01 34.57 8.89
CA ALA A 144 -17.06 33.69 8.42
C ALA A 144 -16.84 33.32 6.94
N GLY A 145 -16.93 32.04 6.60
CA GLY A 145 -16.93 31.54 5.23
C GLY A 145 -15.58 31.06 4.68
N PHE A 146 -14.45 31.24 5.37
CA PHE A 146 -13.16 30.65 4.95
C PHE A 146 -13.14 29.14 5.18
N VAL A 147 -12.42 28.42 4.32
CA VAL A 147 -12.25 26.97 4.42
C VAL A 147 -10.77 26.62 4.53
N ALA A 148 -10.43 25.68 5.43
CA ALA A 148 -9.08 25.15 5.51
C ALA A 148 -8.74 24.34 4.25
N TYR A 149 -7.50 24.44 3.77
CA TYR A 149 -6.99 23.76 2.58
C TYR A 149 -5.45 23.66 2.67
N ASP A 150 -4.81 22.94 1.75
CA ASP A 150 -3.36 22.65 1.72
C ASP A 150 -2.48 23.88 1.37
N SER A 151 -2.70 25.00 2.06
CA SER A 151 -2.09 26.30 1.78
C SER A 151 -0.57 26.33 1.96
N ARG A 152 0.02 25.41 2.75
CA ARG A 152 1.48 25.39 2.99
C ARG A 152 2.33 25.14 1.75
N ALA A 153 1.77 24.48 0.73
CA ALA A 153 2.46 24.33 -0.55
C ALA A 153 2.82 25.69 -1.16
N LEU A 154 2.01 26.73 -0.88
CA LEU A 154 2.23 28.11 -1.36
C LEU A 154 3.38 28.83 -0.66
N ASP A 155 3.87 28.35 0.48
CA ASP A 155 4.98 28.98 1.20
C ASP A 155 6.26 28.95 0.36
N GLY A 156 6.79 30.13 0.02
CA GLY A 156 7.94 30.26 -0.87
C GLY A 156 7.66 29.94 -2.35
N ALA A 157 6.41 29.70 -2.73
CA ALA A 157 6.02 29.46 -4.12
C ALA A 157 5.87 30.78 -4.90
N THR A 158 6.14 30.71 -6.20
CA THR A 158 6.06 31.85 -7.14
C THR A 158 4.90 31.67 -8.09
N TYR A 159 4.00 32.65 -8.18
CA TYR A 159 2.90 32.65 -9.14
C TYR A 159 3.43 32.80 -10.58
N ARG A 160 2.91 31.98 -11.50
CA ARG A 160 3.33 31.92 -12.90
C ARG A 160 2.25 32.33 -13.90
N GLY A 161 1.00 32.44 -13.46
CA GLY A 161 -0.13 32.80 -14.31
C GLY A 161 -1.40 32.06 -13.93
N PRO A 162 -2.53 32.36 -14.60
CA PRO A 162 -3.79 31.66 -14.37
C PRO A 162 -3.65 30.18 -14.74
N ALA A 163 -4.38 29.32 -14.02
CA ALA A 163 -4.51 27.91 -14.36
C ALA A 163 -5.64 27.70 -15.39
N ASP A 164 -5.46 26.74 -16.29
CA ASP A 164 -6.47 26.26 -17.24
C ASP A 164 -6.66 24.76 -17.03
N LEU A 165 -7.55 24.42 -16.09
CA LEU A 165 -7.76 23.06 -15.59
C LEU A 165 -8.94 22.37 -16.29
N GLY A 166 -9.82 23.13 -16.96
CA GLY A 166 -11.08 22.64 -17.52
C GLY A 166 -12.11 22.27 -16.44
N SER A 167 -11.84 21.22 -15.67
CA SER A 167 -12.66 20.71 -14.57
C SER A 167 -11.79 20.16 -13.43
N LEU A 168 -12.32 20.20 -12.20
CA LEU A 168 -11.64 19.73 -11.00
C LEU A 168 -12.58 18.84 -10.18
N SER A 169 -11.97 17.92 -9.41
CA SER A 169 -12.60 17.17 -8.32
C SER A 169 -11.93 17.60 -7.01
N VAL A 170 -12.74 17.86 -5.97
CA VAL A 170 -12.26 18.21 -4.63
C VAL A 170 -13.08 17.48 -3.57
N ASP A 171 -12.47 17.23 -2.41
CA ASP A 171 -13.14 16.56 -1.30
C ASP A 171 -13.44 17.55 -0.18
N VAL A 172 -14.73 17.80 0.03
CA VAL A 172 -15.21 18.72 1.06
C VAL A 172 -15.39 17.93 2.35
N VAL A 173 -14.44 18.09 3.26
CA VAL A 173 -14.43 17.41 4.56
C VAL A 173 -15.50 18.03 5.45
N LEU A 174 -16.45 17.21 5.88
CA LEU A 174 -17.56 17.62 6.72
C LEU A 174 -17.12 17.82 8.17
N GLN A 175 -17.78 18.75 8.86
CA GLN A 175 -17.59 18.89 10.30
C GLN A 175 -18.27 17.72 11.04
N MET A 176 -17.47 16.72 11.39
CA MET A 176 -17.93 15.54 12.15
C MET A 176 -18.27 15.89 13.60
N ARG A 177 -19.18 15.09 14.19
CA ARG A 177 -19.57 15.26 15.60
C ARG A 177 -18.49 14.84 16.57
N ASN A 178 -17.79 13.74 16.29
CA ASN A 178 -16.82 13.15 17.22
C ASN A 178 -15.73 12.32 16.53
N PRO A 179 -14.84 12.95 15.72
CA PRO A 179 -13.74 12.23 15.05
C PRO A 179 -12.75 11.61 16.04
N ALA A 180 -12.47 12.27 17.18
CA ALA A 180 -11.60 11.70 18.21
C ALA A 180 -12.20 10.44 18.86
N GLY A 181 -13.52 10.41 19.04
CA GLY A 181 -14.24 9.24 19.54
C GLY A 181 -14.18 8.05 18.59
N LEU A 182 -14.20 8.29 17.28
CA LEU A 182 -14.03 7.25 16.27
C LEU A 182 -12.65 6.58 16.39
N ARG A 183 -11.57 7.37 16.47
CA ARG A 183 -10.20 6.85 16.65
C ARG A 183 -10.05 6.03 17.93
N ASN A 184 -10.60 6.52 19.04
CA ASN A 184 -10.59 5.79 20.31
C ASN A 184 -11.40 4.48 20.23
N PHE A 185 -12.55 4.52 19.54
CA PHE A 185 -13.38 3.34 19.32
C PHE A 185 -12.65 2.30 18.47
N ALA A 186 -12.00 2.69 17.37
CA ALA A 186 -11.25 1.80 16.50
C ALA A 186 -10.20 0.98 17.27
N LEU A 187 -9.37 1.67 18.07
CA LEU A 187 -8.36 1.03 18.93
C LEU A 187 -9.01 0.13 20.00
N ALA A 188 -10.13 0.53 20.57
CA ALA A 188 -10.85 -0.26 21.57
C ALA A 188 -11.56 -1.48 20.98
N ALA A 189 -12.05 -1.40 19.74
CA ALA A 189 -12.76 -2.50 19.07
C ALA A 189 -11.81 -3.61 18.61
N ALA A 190 -10.54 -3.28 18.35
CA ALA A 190 -9.49 -4.24 17.99
C ALA A 190 -8.77 -4.84 19.22
N ASN A 191 -8.88 -4.24 20.40
CA ASN A 191 -8.15 -4.67 21.61
C ASN A 191 -8.87 -5.83 22.34
N PRO A 192 -8.28 -7.04 22.45
CA PRO A 192 -8.91 -8.19 23.13
C PRO A 192 -9.25 -7.98 24.62
N ARG A 193 -8.66 -6.97 25.27
CA ARG A 193 -8.92 -6.62 26.68
C ARG A 193 -10.03 -5.59 26.86
N SER A 194 -10.56 -5.06 25.75
CA SER A 194 -11.62 -4.06 25.76
C SER A 194 -13.00 -4.71 25.82
N PRO A 195 -13.97 -4.13 26.55
CA PRO A 195 -15.36 -4.56 26.48
C PRO A 195 -16.01 -4.28 25.11
N LEU A 196 -15.38 -3.45 24.27
CA LEU A 196 -15.82 -3.17 22.89
C LEU A 196 -15.18 -4.12 21.88
N TYR A 197 -14.35 -5.08 22.30
CA TYR A 197 -13.66 -5.99 21.40
C TYR A 197 -14.63 -6.69 20.45
N ARG A 198 -14.41 -6.53 19.14
CA ARG A 198 -15.26 -7.03 18.04
C ARG A 198 -16.69 -6.52 17.96
N HIS A 199 -17.00 -5.43 18.65
CA HIS A 199 -18.27 -4.73 18.47
C HIS A 199 -18.22 -3.79 17.25
N PHE A 200 -17.72 -4.30 16.11
CA PHE A 200 -17.52 -3.49 14.91
C PHE A 200 -18.81 -2.88 14.37
N LEU A 201 -18.66 -1.73 13.73
CA LEU A 201 -19.75 -0.92 13.23
C LEU A 201 -19.94 -1.12 11.73
N THR A 202 -21.11 -0.76 11.25
CA THR A 202 -21.39 -0.55 9.82
C THR A 202 -21.11 0.90 9.44
N PRO A 203 -20.93 1.21 8.14
CA PRO A 203 -20.70 2.59 7.68
C PRO A 203 -21.79 3.57 8.16
N ARG A 204 -23.05 3.12 8.15
CA ARG A 204 -24.19 3.91 8.63
C ARG A 204 -24.13 4.17 10.14
N GLN A 205 -23.66 3.21 10.93
CA GLN A 205 -23.47 3.38 12.37
C GLN A 205 -22.31 4.34 12.66
N ILE A 206 -21.20 4.23 11.93
CA ILE A 206 -20.09 5.18 12.01
C ILE A 206 -20.60 6.60 11.76
N GLY A 207 -21.31 6.81 10.65
CA GLY A 207 -21.89 8.11 10.35
C GLY A 207 -22.86 8.58 11.42
N ALA A 208 -23.72 7.68 11.93
CA ALA A 208 -24.71 8.00 12.97
C ALA A 208 -24.06 8.49 14.27
N ILE A 209 -22.99 7.82 14.72
CA ILE A 209 -22.35 8.05 16.01
C ILE A 209 -21.29 9.16 15.92
N PHE A 210 -20.42 9.11 14.91
CA PHE A 210 -19.21 9.94 14.83
C PHE A 210 -19.25 10.95 13.68
N GLY A 211 -19.79 10.55 12.53
CA GLY A 211 -19.84 11.38 11.32
C GLY A 211 -20.73 12.63 11.43
N ALA A 212 -20.75 13.41 10.36
CA ALA A 212 -21.52 14.64 10.31
C ALA A 212 -23.04 14.40 10.47
N PRO A 213 -23.81 15.37 10.98
CA PRO A 213 -25.26 15.32 10.92
C PRO A 213 -25.77 15.09 9.49
N PRO A 214 -26.84 14.28 9.27
CA PRO A 214 -27.39 14.07 7.92
C PRO A 214 -27.79 15.37 7.21
N ARG A 215 -28.30 16.34 7.98
CA ARG A 215 -28.65 17.67 7.47
C ARG A 215 -27.43 18.42 6.96
N ASP A 216 -26.32 18.37 7.69
CA ASP A 216 -25.07 19.06 7.36
C ASP A 216 -24.51 18.54 6.03
N GLN A 217 -24.46 17.21 5.84
CA GLN A 217 -24.06 16.60 4.56
C GLN A 217 -24.99 17.04 3.41
N THR A 218 -26.31 17.06 3.66
CA THR A 218 -27.31 17.45 2.65
C THR A 218 -27.18 18.93 2.28
N ASP A 219 -27.01 19.82 3.26
CA ASP A 219 -26.88 21.27 3.05
C ASP A 219 -25.59 21.61 2.31
N VAL A 220 -24.48 20.91 2.62
CA VAL A 220 -23.20 21.03 1.91
C VAL A 220 -23.33 20.54 0.46
N ALA A 221 -23.87 19.34 0.23
CA ALA A 221 -24.07 18.83 -1.13
C ALA A 221 -24.97 19.77 -1.96
N ALA A 222 -26.11 20.20 -1.39
CA ALA A 222 -27.04 21.10 -2.06
C ALA A 222 -26.42 22.46 -2.41
N TYR A 223 -25.47 22.96 -1.60
CA TYR A 223 -24.73 24.18 -1.93
C TYR A 223 -23.95 24.03 -3.24
N PHE A 224 -23.10 23.01 -3.33
CA PHE A 224 -22.28 22.81 -4.52
C PHE A 224 -23.14 22.46 -5.75
N SER A 225 -24.23 21.69 -5.58
CA SER A 225 -25.19 21.45 -6.67
C SER A 225 -25.82 22.73 -7.21
N ARG A 226 -26.16 23.72 -6.37
CA ARG A 226 -26.68 25.02 -6.82
C ARG A 226 -25.64 25.84 -7.61
N HIS A 227 -24.35 25.59 -7.39
CA HIS A 227 -23.27 26.18 -8.17
C HIS A 227 -23.02 25.47 -9.51
N GLY A 228 -23.79 24.43 -9.83
CA GLY A 228 -23.66 23.65 -11.07
C GLY A 228 -22.63 22.51 -10.97
N LEU A 229 -22.22 22.14 -9.76
CA LEU A 229 -21.25 21.10 -9.48
C LEU A 229 -21.95 19.78 -9.12
N SER A 230 -21.39 18.65 -9.57
CA SER A 230 -21.82 17.32 -9.15
C SER A 230 -21.36 17.03 -7.73
N THR A 231 -22.11 16.23 -6.99
CA THR A 231 -21.78 15.85 -5.61
C THR A 231 -21.98 14.36 -5.37
N GLN A 232 -21.02 13.71 -4.72
CA GLN A 232 -21.13 12.34 -4.22
C GLN A 232 -20.98 12.32 -2.70
N THR A 233 -21.71 11.42 -2.06
CA THR A 233 -21.79 11.31 -0.60
C THR A 233 -21.74 9.85 -0.17
N TRP A 234 -21.16 9.60 1.01
CA TRP A 234 -21.07 8.26 1.59
C TRP A 234 -21.80 8.15 2.94
N PRO A 235 -22.25 6.94 3.35
CA PRO A 235 -23.06 6.72 4.55
C PRO A 235 -22.37 7.06 5.89
N GLN A 236 -21.04 7.02 5.93
CA GLN A 236 -20.19 7.42 7.06
C GLN A 236 -20.13 8.94 7.26
N ARG A 237 -20.54 9.74 6.26
CA ARG A 237 -20.71 11.20 6.34
C ARG A 237 -19.47 11.93 6.84
N GLU A 238 -18.32 11.58 6.28
CA GLU A 238 -17.04 12.22 6.52
C GLU A 238 -16.74 13.29 5.45
N VAL A 239 -17.10 13.00 4.20
CA VAL A 239 -16.79 13.83 3.03
C VAL A 239 -18.02 13.99 2.12
N VAL A 240 -18.06 15.12 1.42
CA VAL A 240 -18.81 15.29 0.17
C VAL A 240 -17.80 15.54 -0.94
N ARG A 241 -17.72 14.62 -1.90
CA ARG A 241 -16.93 14.83 -3.11
C ARG A 241 -17.67 15.79 -4.03
N VAL A 242 -16.96 16.77 -4.56
CA VAL A 242 -17.51 17.83 -5.42
C VAL A 242 -16.72 17.92 -6.71
N GLU A 243 -17.43 17.98 -7.83
CA GLU A 243 -16.80 17.90 -9.13
C GLU A 243 -17.48 18.79 -10.18
N GLY A 244 -16.71 19.39 -11.08
CA GLY A 244 -17.24 20.13 -12.23
C GLY A 244 -16.27 21.14 -12.82
N ARG A 245 -16.79 22.08 -13.62
CA ARG A 245 -15.97 23.04 -14.38
C ARG A 245 -15.20 23.97 -13.44
N GLN A 246 -13.98 24.35 -13.83
CA GLN A 246 -13.16 25.32 -13.10
C GLN A 246 -13.94 26.60 -12.78
N ALA A 247 -14.66 27.16 -13.76
CA ALA A 247 -15.43 28.38 -13.55
C ALA A 247 -16.54 28.24 -12.47
N ASP A 248 -17.12 27.05 -12.33
CA ASP A 248 -18.16 26.76 -11.35
C ASP A 248 -17.53 26.59 -9.95
N MET A 249 -16.38 25.93 -9.89
CA MET A 249 -15.52 25.77 -8.71
C MET A 249 -15.05 27.14 -8.17
N GLU A 250 -14.56 28.00 -9.06
CA GLU A 250 -14.12 29.36 -8.74
C GLU A 250 -15.24 30.24 -8.18
N ARG A 251 -16.48 30.08 -8.67
CA ARG A 251 -17.66 30.75 -8.11
C ARG A 251 -18.06 30.18 -6.76
N ALA A 252 -18.02 28.86 -6.59
CA ALA A 252 -18.39 28.19 -5.34
C ALA A 252 -17.43 28.52 -4.18
N PHE A 253 -16.13 28.63 -4.48
CA PHE A 253 -15.07 28.93 -3.51
C PHE A 253 -14.60 30.39 -3.52
N GLY A 254 -15.23 31.27 -4.29
CA GLY A 254 -14.92 32.70 -4.29
C GLY A 254 -13.44 33.01 -4.56
N THR A 255 -12.79 32.25 -5.43
CA THR A 255 -11.35 32.35 -5.74
C THR A 255 -11.11 32.14 -7.24
N ARG A 256 -9.84 32.21 -7.66
CA ARG A 256 -9.36 31.79 -8.98
C ARG A 256 -8.24 30.79 -8.81
N PHE A 257 -8.03 29.92 -9.80
CA PHE A 257 -6.89 29.01 -9.78
C PHE A 257 -5.70 29.59 -10.55
N GLY A 258 -4.53 29.42 -9.95
CA GLY A 258 -3.24 29.89 -10.45
C GLY A 258 -2.24 28.76 -10.53
N ILE A 259 -1.26 28.91 -11.40
CA ILE A 259 -0.09 28.03 -11.48
C ILE A 259 1.02 28.63 -10.64
N PHE A 260 1.59 27.81 -9.77
CA PHE A 260 2.65 28.15 -8.86
C PHE A 260 3.88 27.27 -9.12
N ARG A 261 5.06 27.82 -8.82
CA ARG A 261 6.31 27.08 -8.86
C ARG A 261 7.06 27.23 -7.55
N ARG A 262 7.46 26.10 -6.97
CA ARG A 262 8.33 26.00 -5.79
C ARG A 262 9.48 25.05 -6.12
N GLY A 263 10.71 25.56 -6.12
CA GLY A 263 11.88 24.79 -6.58
C GLY A 263 11.69 24.29 -8.03
N ALA A 264 11.77 22.98 -8.22
CA ALA A 264 11.50 22.30 -9.48
C ALA A 264 10.01 21.94 -9.69
N ARG A 265 9.20 21.94 -8.61
CA ARG A 265 7.80 21.54 -8.66
C ARG A 265 6.92 22.68 -9.18
N VAL A 266 6.00 22.34 -10.07
CA VAL A 266 4.92 23.20 -10.57
C VAL A 266 3.60 22.57 -10.14
N PHE A 267 2.65 23.39 -9.69
CA PHE A 267 1.36 22.93 -9.20
C PHE A 267 0.30 24.02 -9.37
N TYR A 268 -0.97 23.65 -9.36
CA TYR A 268 -2.07 24.62 -9.28
C TYR A 268 -2.52 24.83 -7.83
N ALA A 269 -3.04 26.01 -7.53
CA ALA A 269 -3.62 26.34 -6.23
C ALA A 269 -4.56 27.55 -6.33
N PRO A 270 -5.40 27.84 -5.31
CA PRO A 270 -6.18 29.06 -5.24
C PRO A 270 -5.26 30.29 -5.12
N VAL A 271 -5.50 31.33 -5.92
CA VAL A 271 -4.73 32.61 -5.84
C VAL A 271 -5.09 33.45 -4.63
N SER A 272 -6.23 33.15 -4.00
CA SER A 272 -6.68 33.74 -2.75
C SER A 272 -7.31 32.67 -1.87
N PRO A 273 -7.27 32.83 -0.53
CA PRO A 273 -7.90 31.86 0.36
C PRO A 273 -9.37 31.61 -0.01
N PRO A 274 -9.79 30.35 -0.20
CA PRO A 274 -11.13 30.01 -0.65
C PRO A 274 -12.17 30.39 0.40
N ARG A 275 -13.31 30.89 -0.08
CA ARG A 275 -14.46 31.31 0.73
C ARG A 275 -15.78 30.81 0.15
N LEU A 276 -16.61 30.22 1.00
CA LEU A 276 -17.97 29.84 0.65
C LEU A 276 -18.89 31.06 0.82
N SER A 277 -19.86 31.22 -0.08
CA SER A 277 -20.82 32.34 -0.07
C SER A 277 -21.86 32.27 1.05
N GLN A 278 -21.93 31.13 1.74
CA GLN A 278 -22.74 30.92 2.93
C GLN A 278 -21.95 30.12 3.97
N ARG A 279 -22.33 30.23 5.25
CA ARG A 279 -21.72 29.46 6.33
C ARG A 279 -22.19 28.00 6.25
N LEU A 280 -21.26 27.08 6.03
CA LEU A 280 -21.50 25.64 5.99
C LEU A 280 -20.64 24.89 7.02
N PRO A 281 -21.09 23.73 7.51
CA PRO A 281 -20.36 22.87 8.45
C PRO A 281 -19.25 22.08 7.73
N VAL A 282 -18.23 22.79 7.27
CA VAL A 282 -17.08 22.25 6.54
C VAL A 282 -15.83 22.40 7.41
N ALA A 283 -15.10 21.31 7.61
CA ALA A 283 -13.84 21.29 8.35
C ALA A 283 -12.64 21.69 7.48
N GLY A 284 -12.68 21.36 6.19
CA GLY A 284 -11.65 21.67 5.21
C GLY A 284 -12.04 21.21 3.82
N VAL A 285 -11.23 21.56 2.82
CA VAL A 285 -11.35 21.05 1.45
C VAL A 285 -9.99 20.57 0.99
N SER A 286 -9.97 19.30 0.59
CA SER A 286 -8.82 18.59 0.04
C SER A 286 -8.73 18.85 -1.47
N ARG A 287 -7.52 18.74 -2.04
CA ARG A 287 -7.28 18.80 -3.51
C ARG A 287 -7.67 20.11 -4.18
N LEU A 288 -7.78 21.19 -3.41
CA LEU A 288 -7.75 22.55 -3.97
C LEU A 288 -6.34 22.92 -4.45
N VAL A 289 -5.31 22.20 -4.00
CA VAL A 289 -3.92 22.37 -4.37
C VAL A 289 -3.43 21.07 -5.01
N GLY A 290 -2.96 21.15 -6.25
CA GLY A 290 -2.39 20.01 -6.99
C GLY A 290 -0.94 19.74 -6.62
N TYR A 291 -0.62 19.67 -5.33
CA TYR A 291 0.72 19.43 -4.80
C TYR A 291 0.65 18.22 -3.87
N ARG A 292 0.97 17.03 -4.38
CA ARG A 292 1.14 15.82 -3.55
C ARG A 292 2.60 15.36 -3.50
N SER A 293 2.97 14.81 -2.35
CA SER A 293 4.28 14.23 -2.04
C SER A 293 4.22 12.71 -1.83
N MET A 294 3.11 12.05 -2.21
CA MET A 294 3.00 10.59 -2.13
C MET A 294 3.63 9.92 -3.35
N HIS A 295 4.25 8.76 -3.11
CA HIS A 295 4.99 7.97 -4.08
C HIS A 295 4.71 6.47 -3.87
N ARG A 296 5.06 5.66 -4.88
CA ARG A 296 5.01 4.19 -4.78
C ARG A 296 6.24 3.62 -4.09
N HIS A 297 6.06 2.51 -3.40
CA HIS A 297 7.13 1.80 -2.69
C HIS A 297 7.52 0.52 -3.44
N LEU A 298 7.81 0.67 -4.74
CA LEU A 298 8.24 -0.42 -5.61
C LEU A 298 9.62 -0.17 -6.24
N ARG A 299 10.30 -1.29 -6.53
CA ARG A 299 11.55 -1.35 -7.30
C ARG A 299 11.46 -2.44 -8.36
N VAL A 300 11.89 -2.14 -9.58
CA VAL A 300 11.84 -3.09 -10.71
C VAL A 300 13.23 -3.29 -11.30
N VAL A 301 13.60 -4.53 -11.55
CA VAL A 301 14.73 -4.87 -12.42
C VAL A 301 14.18 -5.40 -13.74
N SER A 302 14.36 -4.65 -14.82
CA SER A 302 13.88 -5.08 -16.15
C SER A 302 14.75 -6.22 -16.67
N SER A 303 14.14 -7.38 -16.93
CA SER A 303 14.76 -8.43 -17.73
C SER A 303 14.87 -7.96 -19.18
N GLN A 304 16.07 -8.01 -19.76
CA GLN A 304 16.20 -7.88 -21.21
C GLN A 304 15.33 -8.97 -21.87
N ARG A 305 14.55 -8.56 -22.88
CA ARG A 305 13.59 -9.34 -23.67
C ARG A 305 13.89 -10.84 -23.68
N LEU A 306 12.89 -11.64 -23.31
CA LEU A 306 12.92 -13.11 -23.34
C LEU A 306 13.21 -13.65 -24.75
N ALA A 307 14.47 -13.63 -25.15
CA ALA A 307 15.02 -14.39 -26.25
C ALA A 307 15.96 -15.43 -25.63
N ASN A 308 15.40 -16.63 -25.40
CA ASN A 308 16.08 -17.87 -25.00
C ASN A 308 16.15 -18.14 -23.49
N GLY A 309 15.15 -18.89 -23.01
CA GLY A 309 15.31 -19.97 -22.01
C GLY A 309 15.90 -19.60 -20.64
N PHE A 310 15.04 -19.64 -19.62
CA PHE A 310 15.34 -19.67 -18.18
C PHE A 310 16.81 -19.91 -17.80
N ALA A 311 17.50 -18.84 -17.42
CA ALA A 311 18.79 -18.90 -16.74
C ALA A 311 18.65 -18.35 -15.31
N ASN A 312 18.62 -19.26 -14.35
CA ASN A 312 18.88 -19.08 -12.91
C ASN A 312 17.99 -18.14 -12.07
N GLY A 313 16.67 -18.04 -12.31
CA GLY A 313 15.66 -17.66 -11.30
C GLY A 313 15.75 -16.27 -10.62
N LEU A 314 16.86 -15.54 -10.75
CA LEU A 314 17.12 -14.24 -10.14
C LEU A 314 16.66 -13.08 -11.03
N LEU A 315 16.44 -13.32 -12.33
CA LEU A 315 16.04 -12.29 -13.30
C LEU A 315 14.52 -12.18 -13.48
N ALA A 316 13.74 -13.13 -12.91
CA ALA A 316 12.29 -13.20 -13.05
C ALA A 316 11.54 -13.12 -11.71
N GLY A 317 12.25 -13.01 -10.59
CA GLY A 317 11.70 -13.01 -9.24
C GLY A 317 11.28 -14.40 -8.75
N TYR A 318 10.96 -14.50 -7.46
CA TYR A 318 10.44 -15.72 -6.84
C TYR A 318 9.02 -16.01 -7.27
N SER A 319 8.75 -17.29 -7.55
CA SER A 319 7.38 -17.72 -7.81
C SER A 319 6.52 -17.67 -6.55
N PRO A 320 5.19 -17.61 -6.68
CA PRO A 320 4.27 -17.73 -5.54
C PRO A 320 4.51 -18.97 -4.69
N GLN A 321 4.93 -20.09 -5.29
CA GLN A 321 5.21 -21.33 -4.56
C GLN A 321 6.47 -21.22 -3.69
N GLN A 322 7.49 -20.51 -4.18
CA GLN A 322 8.70 -20.28 -3.40
C GLN A 322 8.42 -19.39 -2.20
N VAL A 323 7.68 -18.30 -2.40
CA VAL A 323 7.23 -17.40 -1.31
C VAL A 323 6.33 -18.16 -0.33
N ALA A 324 5.33 -18.89 -0.84
CA ALA A 324 4.41 -19.66 -0.02
C ALA A 324 5.11 -20.72 0.84
N ALA A 325 6.13 -21.39 0.31
CA ALA A 325 6.92 -22.37 1.06
C ALA A 325 7.82 -21.68 2.10
N ALA A 326 8.47 -20.58 1.75
CA ALA A 326 9.41 -19.88 2.63
C ALA A 326 8.72 -19.27 3.87
N PHE A 327 7.51 -18.74 3.69
CA PHE A 327 6.71 -18.12 4.77
C PHE A 327 5.59 -19.04 5.30
N ASP A 328 5.67 -20.34 5.04
CA ASP A 328 4.77 -21.39 5.58
C ASP A 328 3.27 -21.16 5.29
N PHE A 329 2.95 -20.54 4.15
CA PHE A 329 1.60 -20.52 3.57
C PHE A 329 1.17 -21.93 3.16
N THR A 330 2.09 -22.74 2.65
CA THR A 330 1.82 -24.15 2.33
C THR A 330 1.31 -24.91 3.55
N GLY A 331 1.89 -24.67 4.73
CA GLY A 331 1.38 -25.21 5.97
C GLY A 331 -0.02 -24.70 6.36
N ALA A 332 -0.40 -23.49 5.97
CA ALA A 332 -1.77 -22.99 6.15
C ALA A 332 -2.75 -23.66 5.15
N TYR A 333 -2.32 -23.88 3.91
CA TYR A 333 -3.10 -24.63 2.91
C TYR A 333 -3.33 -26.08 3.36
N ASP A 334 -2.34 -26.72 3.97
CA ASP A 334 -2.46 -28.07 4.56
C ASP A 334 -3.49 -28.12 5.71
N LEU A 335 -3.70 -27.00 6.42
CA LEU A 335 -4.78 -26.86 7.41
C LEU A 335 -6.14 -26.56 6.76
N GLY A 336 -6.20 -26.41 5.44
CA GLY A 336 -7.40 -26.09 4.68
C GLY A 336 -7.74 -24.60 4.62
N PHE A 337 -6.77 -23.71 4.87
CA PHE A 337 -6.96 -22.27 4.82
C PHE A 337 -6.27 -21.67 3.59
N GLY A 338 -7.06 -21.31 2.58
CA GLY A 338 -6.62 -20.67 1.33
C GLY A 338 -7.17 -19.26 1.12
N GLY A 339 -7.94 -18.73 2.09
CA GLY A 339 -8.61 -17.43 2.03
C GLY A 339 -10.09 -17.52 1.65
N ARG A 340 -10.69 -18.72 1.69
CA ARG A 340 -12.02 -18.96 1.16
C ARG A 340 -13.10 -18.15 1.90
N GLY A 341 -13.84 -17.37 1.12
CA GLY A 341 -14.89 -16.49 1.63
C GLY A 341 -14.35 -15.32 2.45
N ILE A 342 -13.08 -14.98 2.28
CA ILE A 342 -12.48 -13.72 2.70
C ILE A 342 -12.28 -12.85 1.45
N THR A 343 -12.45 -11.55 1.62
CA THR A 343 -12.19 -10.56 0.57
C THR A 343 -11.00 -9.70 0.95
N ILE A 344 -9.98 -9.67 0.11
CA ILE A 344 -8.84 -8.75 0.21
C ILE A 344 -9.17 -7.51 -0.63
N GLY A 345 -9.21 -6.34 -0.01
CA GLY A 345 -9.22 -5.06 -0.70
C GLY A 345 -7.79 -4.62 -1.05
N ILE A 346 -7.61 -4.02 -2.21
CA ILE A 346 -6.38 -3.31 -2.58
C ILE A 346 -6.78 -1.88 -2.88
N LEU A 347 -6.13 -0.93 -2.21
CA LEU A 347 -6.25 0.49 -2.52
C LEU A 347 -5.19 0.82 -3.58
N GLY A 348 -5.58 0.73 -4.83
CA GLY A 348 -4.68 0.82 -5.96
C GLY A 348 -4.87 2.09 -6.77
N THR A 349 -3.83 2.51 -7.48
CA THR A 349 -3.83 3.82 -8.17
C THR A 349 -3.40 3.77 -9.63
N GLY A 350 -3.37 2.55 -10.19
CA GLY A 350 -3.29 2.25 -11.63
C GLY A 350 -4.31 1.18 -12.00
N PRO A 351 -4.75 1.08 -13.27
CA PRO A 351 -5.71 0.07 -13.67
C PRO A 351 -5.12 -1.34 -13.66
N ILE A 352 -5.98 -2.33 -13.40
CA ILE A 352 -5.58 -3.74 -13.50
C ILE A 352 -5.93 -4.35 -14.85
N SER A 353 -5.10 -5.29 -15.30
CA SER A 353 -5.39 -6.08 -16.50
C SER A 353 -6.38 -7.19 -16.18
N ALA A 354 -7.38 -7.35 -17.02
CA ALA A 354 -8.24 -8.53 -16.99
C ALA A 354 -7.51 -9.83 -17.42
N ALA A 355 -6.33 -9.74 -18.06
CA ALA A 355 -5.60 -10.89 -18.59
C ALA A 355 -4.42 -11.34 -17.70
N ASP A 356 -3.79 -10.42 -16.98
CA ASP A 356 -2.53 -10.70 -16.27
C ASP A 356 -2.72 -11.71 -15.15
N VAL A 357 -3.62 -11.47 -14.19
CA VAL A 357 -3.84 -12.41 -13.07
C VAL A 357 -4.24 -13.82 -13.55
N PRO A 358 -5.21 -14.02 -14.47
CA PRO A 358 -5.49 -15.36 -15.00
C PRO A 358 -4.27 -16.02 -15.66
N THR A 359 -3.46 -15.25 -16.39
CA THR A 359 -2.26 -15.75 -17.06
C THR A 359 -1.17 -16.09 -16.05
N PHE A 360 -0.97 -15.26 -15.03
CA PHE A 360 -0.04 -15.47 -13.93
C PHE A 360 -0.38 -16.74 -13.15
N ARG A 361 -1.65 -16.91 -12.77
CA ARG A 361 -2.15 -18.12 -12.09
C ARG A 361 -1.93 -19.36 -12.94
N ALA A 362 -2.18 -19.29 -14.25
CA ALA A 362 -1.92 -20.41 -15.15
C ALA A 362 -0.42 -20.72 -15.28
N LEU A 363 0.41 -19.68 -15.45
CA LEU A 363 1.86 -19.79 -15.57
C LEU A 363 2.48 -20.49 -14.36
N PHE A 364 2.04 -20.11 -13.16
CA PHE A 364 2.54 -20.67 -11.90
C PHE A 364 1.69 -21.83 -11.36
N SER A 365 0.67 -22.30 -12.09
CA SER A 365 -0.21 -23.38 -11.62
C SER A 365 -0.82 -23.11 -10.22
N VAL A 366 -1.24 -21.86 -9.96
CA VAL A 366 -1.91 -21.48 -8.71
C VAL A 366 -3.29 -22.12 -8.66
N VAL A 367 -3.51 -22.97 -7.65
CA VAL A 367 -4.78 -23.69 -7.44
C VAL A 367 -5.60 -22.95 -6.39
N GLY A 368 -6.80 -22.50 -6.78
CA GLY A 368 -7.80 -21.91 -5.89
C GLY A 368 -8.93 -21.22 -6.66
N GLY A 369 -10.05 -20.98 -5.98
CA GLY A 369 -11.29 -20.46 -6.58
C GLY A 369 -11.49 -18.94 -6.50
N GLY A 370 -10.52 -18.20 -5.95
CA GLY A 370 -10.62 -16.75 -5.76
C GLY A 370 -10.74 -15.96 -7.06
N THR A 371 -11.42 -14.82 -7.01
CA THR A 371 -11.59 -13.90 -8.16
C THR A 371 -10.92 -12.56 -7.92
N VAL A 372 -10.41 -11.92 -8.98
CA VAL A 372 -9.95 -10.52 -8.92
C VAL A 372 -10.91 -9.65 -9.72
N SER A 373 -11.38 -8.55 -9.12
CA SER A 373 -12.26 -7.59 -9.77
C SER A 373 -11.92 -6.16 -9.38
N GLN A 374 -12.03 -5.25 -10.34
CA GLN A 374 -11.83 -3.82 -10.12
C GLN A 374 -13.14 -3.14 -9.70
N VAL A 375 -13.06 -2.36 -8.62
CA VAL A 375 -14.11 -1.46 -8.16
C VAL A 375 -13.74 -0.06 -8.63
N ASN A 376 -14.40 0.40 -9.70
CA ASN A 376 -14.22 1.77 -10.17
C ASN A 376 -14.96 2.73 -9.24
N VAL A 377 -14.22 3.56 -8.53
CA VAL A 377 -14.76 4.61 -7.67
C VAL A 377 -15.13 5.80 -8.55
N THR A 378 -16.16 5.61 -9.38
CA THR A 378 -16.68 6.62 -10.29
C THR A 378 -18.18 6.40 -10.48
N THR A 379 -19.01 7.36 -10.12
CA THR A 379 -20.32 7.49 -10.80
C THR A 379 -20.47 8.93 -11.27
N VAL A 380 -20.26 9.13 -12.57
CA VAL A 380 -20.34 10.42 -13.25
C VAL A 380 -21.81 10.78 -13.51
N ALA A 381 -22.17 12.06 -13.31
CA ALA A 381 -23.42 12.60 -13.84
C ALA A 381 -23.34 12.76 -15.38
N PRO A 382 -24.40 12.46 -16.16
CA PRO A 382 -24.37 12.59 -17.62
C PRO A 382 -23.98 14.00 -18.08
N GLY A 383 -23.02 14.11 -19.00
CA GLY A 383 -22.62 15.39 -19.62
C GLY A 383 -21.41 16.09 -18.99
N PHE A 384 -20.82 15.52 -17.93
CA PHE A 384 -19.56 15.97 -17.35
C PHE A 384 -18.46 14.93 -17.66
N SER A 385 -17.25 15.39 -17.96
CA SER A 385 -16.07 14.55 -17.80
C SER A 385 -15.76 14.60 -16.32
N SER A 386 -15.78 13.46 -15.64
CA SER A 386 -15.58 13.33 -14.18
C SER A 386 -14.26 13.95 -13.67
N GLY A 387 -13.41 14.37 -14.61
CA GLY A 387 -12.02 14.02 -14.51
C GLY A 387 -11.90 12.61 -13.97
N LEU A 388 -12.64 11.62 -14.47
CA LEU A 388 -12.39 10.20 -14.25
C LEU A 388 -12.88 9.38 -15.45
N GLN A 389 -12.08 9.27 -16.50
CA GLN A 389 -12.44 8.43 -17.65
C GLN A 389 -12.44 6.95 -17.26
N THR A 390 -12.94 6.07 -18.14
CA THR A 390 -12.48 4.68 -18.15
C THR A 390 -10.95 4.73 -18.00
N PRO A 391 -10.36 4.00 -17.04
CA PRO A 391 -8.91 3.97 -16.93
C PRO A 391 -8.30 3.80 -18.31
N PRO A 392 -7.20 4.49 -18.63
CA PRO A 392 -6.52 4.22 -19.87
C PRO A 392 -6.22 2.72 -19.88
N PRO A 393 -6.34 2.06 -21.04
CA PRO A 393 -5.76 0.74 -21.17
C PRO A 393 -4.32 0.80 -20.65
N ILE A 394 -3.88 -0.26 -19.94
CA ILE A 394 -2.48 -0.44 -19.54
C ILE A 394 -1.56 0.00 -20.68
N THR A 395 -0.44 0.64 -20.36
CA THR A 395 0.49 1.16 -21.37
C THR A 395 1.70 0.24 -21.55
N PRO A 396 2.08 -0.16 -22.78
CA PRO A 396 3.21 -1.06 -23.00
C PRO A 396 4.57 -0.38 -22.70
N PRO A 397 5.66 -1.14 -22.40
CA PRO A 397 6.97 -0.62 -22.02
C PRO A 397 7.68 0.07 -23.19
N CYS A 398 8.29 1.24 -22.97
CA CYS A 398 9.58 1.52 -22.32
C CYS A 398 10.79 1.13 -23.22
N ASP A 399 11.08 1.94 -24.25
CA ASP A 399 12.41 2.01 -24.89
C ASP A 399 13.12 3.30 -24.39
N GLY A 400 13.49 3.37 -23.10
CA GLY A 400 14.28 4.48 -22.53
C GLY A 400 14.13 4.71 -21.02
N PRO A 401 15.03 5.48 -20.37
CA PRO A 401 14.78 6.01 -19.03
C PRO A 401 13.53 6.89 -19.04
N LEU A 402 12.82 6.97 -17.90
CA LEU A 402 11.63 7.81 -17.64
C LEU A 402 11.57 9.01 -18.60
N PRO A 403 10.61 9.00 -19.56
CA PRO A 403 9.22 9.32 -19.24
C PRO A 403 8.16 8.51 -20.03
N GLY A 404 8.42 7.25 -20.39
CA GLY A 404 7.50 6.45 -21.23
C GLY A 404 6.61 5.41 -20.51
N CYS A 405 6.69 5.27 -19.19
CA CYS A 405 6.06 4.19 -18.43
C CYS A 405 5.04 4.75 -17.43
N ASN A 406 3.88 4.11 -17.25
CA ASN A 406 2.99 4.37 -16.11
C ASN A 406 3.37 3.40 -14.98
N PRO A 407 4.20 3.80 -13.99
CA PRO A 407 4.61 2.91 -12.89
C PRO A 407 3.41 2.38 -12.08
N GLU A 408 2.27 3.08 -12.13
CA GLU A 408 1.00 2.64 -11.54
C GLU A 408 0.50 1.30 -12.12
N ASP A 409 0.84 0.99 -13.37
CA ASP A 409 0.45 -0.29 -13.99
C ASP A 409 1.20 -1.44 -13.32
N ILE A 410 2.48 -1.28 -12.94
CA ILE A 410 3.27 -2.39 -12.34
C ILE A 410 2.80 -2.69 -10.92
N GLU A 411 2.57 -1.65 -10.11
CA GLU A 411 2.09 -1.79 -8.73
C GLU A 411 0.72 -2.50 -8.67
N ALA A 412 -0.21 -2.09 -9.53
CA ALA A 412 -1.54 -2.67 -9.59
C ALA A 412 -1.50 -4.19 -9.90
N GLN A 413 -0.60 -4.60 -10.80
CA GLN A 413 -0.43 -6.00 -11.14
C GLN A 413 0.29 -6.78 -10.04
N LEU A 414 1.35 -6.21 -9.46
CA LEU A 414 2.04 -6.80 -8.31
C LEU A 414 1.06 -7.12 -7.17
N ASP A 415 0.33 -6.10 -6.70
CA ASP A 415 -0.56 -6.22 -5.55
C ASP A 415 -1.63 -7.30 -5.78
N THR A 416 -2.24 -7.31 -6.97
CA THR A 416 -3.29 -8.27 -7.31
C THR A 416 -2.76 -9.69 -7.53
N GLU A 417 -1.59 -9.84 -8.15
CA GLU A 417 -0.96 -11.14 -8.39
C GLU A 417 -0.44 -11.78 -7.09
N GLN A 418 0.23 -11.03 -6.22
CA GLN A 418 0.68 -11.54 -4.93
C GLN A 418 -0.52 -11.91 -4.04
N SER A 419 -1.48 -10.99 -3.86
CA SER A 419 -2.67 -11.24 -3.03
C SER A 419 -3.45 -12.46 -3.51
N SER A 420 -3.71 -12.55 -4.83
CA SER A 420 -4.49 -13.64 -5.39
C SER A 420 -3.74 -14.97 -5.43
N SER A 421 -2.40 -14.98 -5.37
CA SER A 421 -1.63 -16.22 -5.43
C SER A 421 -1.25 -16.79 -4.06
N LEU A 422 -1.09 -15.95 -3.05
CA LEU A 422 -0.81 -16.36 -1.66
C LEU A 422 -2.09 -16.57 -0.82
N ALA A 423 -3.22 -16.01 -1.23
CA ALA A 423 -4.54 -16.36 -0.70
C ALA A 423 -5.42 -16.86 -1.86
N PRO A 424 -5.15 -18.07 -2.40
CA PRO A 424 -5.65 -18.49 -3.71
C PRO A 424 -7.17 -18.69 -3.81
N ASP A 425 -7.86 -18.79 -2.67
CA ASP A 425 -9.32 -18.89 -2.55
C ASP A 425 -10.00 -17.59 -2.11
N ALA A 426 -9.24 -16.53 -1.82
CA ALA A 426 -9.78 -15.22 -1.47
C ALA A 426 -10.25 -14.45 -2.72
N ASN A 427 -11.30 -13.65 -2.55
CA ASN A 427 -11.64 -12.66 -3.56
C ASN A 427 -10.76 -11.42 -3.38
N VAL A 428 -10.40 -10.75 -4.46
CA VAL A 428 -9.66 -9.50 -4.46
C VAL A 428 -10.52 -8.40 -5.07
N LEU A 429 -10.77 -7.33 -4.31
CA LEU A 429 -11.41 -6.10 -4.76
C LEU A 429 -10.35 -5.02 -4.92
N PHE A 430 -10.06 -4.64 -6.15
CA PHE A 430 -9.12 -3.57 -6.45
C PHE A 430 -9.89 -2.25 -6.55
N TYR A 431 -9.86 -1.45 -5.47
CA TYR A 431 -10.46 -0.13 -5.42
C TYR A 431 -9.60 0.83 -6.21
N PHE A 432 -10.22 1.49 -7.19
CA PHE A 432 -9.51 2.35 -8.13
C PHE A 432 -10.32 3.58 -8.49
N ALA A 433 -9.75 4.75 -8.27
CA ALA A 433 -10.16 6.00 -8.86
C ALA A 433 -9.08 6.47 -9.84
N TYR A 434 -9.50 7.18 -10.88
CA TYR A 434 -8.61 7.63 -11.94
C TYR A 434 -8.91 9.05 -12.39
N ASN A 435 -8.01 10.03 -12.28
CA ASN A 435 -8.31 11.40 -12.73
C ASN A 435 -7.49 11.90 -13.93
N PRO A 436 -8.02 11.93 -15.18
CA PRO A 436 -7.33 12.45 -16.35
C PRO A 436 -7.10 13.97 -16.36
N ASN A 437 -7.72 14.74 -15.45
CA ASN A 437 -7.55 16.20 -15.38
C ASN A 437 -6.51 16.63 -14.33
N GLU A 438 -5.96 15.71 -13.54
CA GLU A 438 -4.86 15.99 -12.62
C GLU A 438 -3.56 16.17 -13.40
N CYS A 439 -3.28 17.41 -13.81
CA CYS A 439 -2.05 17.81 -14.48
C CYS A 439 -1.33 18.85 -13.63
N ALA A 440 -0.05 18.61 -13.31
CA ALA A 440 0.79 19.52 -12.53
C ALA A 440 1.39 20.69 -13.37
N ALA A 441 1.08 20.77 -14.66
CA ALA A 441 1.69 21.73 -15.58
C ALA A 441 0.65 22.59 -16.33
N PRO A 442 0.97 23.85 -16.69
CA PRO A 442 0.08 24.72 -17.48
C PRO A 442 -0.17 24.18 -18.89
N GLY A 443 -1.45 24.15 -19.30
CA GLY A 443 -1.92 23.81 -20.64
C GLY A 443 -2.94 22.67 -20.65
N PRO A 444 -3.64 22.43 -21.79
CA PRO A 444 -4.51 21.27 -21.93
C PRO A 444 -3.69 19.99 -21.71
N CYS A 445 -4.22 19.04 -20.94
CA CYS A 445 -3.61 17.75 -20.58
C CYS A 445 -3.26 16.82 -21.77
N HIS A 446 -3.24 17.34 -23.00
CA HIS A 446 -3.12 16.60 -24.25
C HIS A 446 -1.76 16.79 -24.96
N ASN A 447 -0.89 17.68 -24.49
CA ASN A 447 0.37 18.02 -25.17
C ASN A 447 1.61 17.77 -24.29
N ASN A 448 1.95 16.49 -24.13
CA ASN A 448 3.32 15.93 -24.10
C ASN A 448 4.48 16.69 -23.38
N PRO A 449 5.08 16.13 -22.30
CA PRO A 449 4.45 15.30 -21.26
C PRO A 449 4.78 15.82 -19.84
N PRO A 450 3.83 15.68 -18.91
CA PRO A 450 4.16 15.04 -17.64
C PRO A 450 3.21 13.87 -17.45
N THR A 451 3.78 12.67 -17.33
CA THR A 451 3.05 11.47 -16.88
C THR A 451 2.39 11.80 -15.54
N PRO A 452 1.05 11.87 -15.44
CA PRO A 452 0.43 12.14 -14.17
C PRO A 452 0.57 10.91 -13.28
N MET A 453 0.73 11.14 -11.98
CA MET A 453 0.62 10.11 -10.97
C MET A 453 -0.89 9.88 -10.76
N ARG A 454 -1.52 9.20 -11.73
CA ARG A 454 -2.95 9.30 -12.09
C ARG A 454 -3.98 8.74 -11.08
N GLY A 455 -3.59 8.41 -9.85
CA GLY A 455 -4.53 7.98 -8.82
C GLY A 455 -4.07 8.08 -7.35
N LEU A 456 -2.78 8.32 -7.07
CA LEU A 456 -2.33 8.59 -5.69
C LEU A 456 -3.01 9.83 -5.08
N ASP A 457 -3.46 10.73 -5.95
CA ASP A 457 -4.19 11.94 -5.60
C ASP A 457 -5.65 11.70 -5.22
N LEU A 458 -6.16 10.49 -5.46
CA LEU A 458 -7.54 10.12 -5.22
C LEU A 458 -7.73 9.23 -4.00
N LEU A 459 -6.67 8.69 -3.40
CA LEU A 459 -6.71 7.61 -2.39
C LEU A 459 -7.85 7.69 -1.36
N ASP A 460 -8.22 8.89 -0.91
CA ASP A 460 -9.38 9.14 -0.03
C ASP A 460 -10.68 8.58 -0.61
N ASP A 461 -10.95 8.78 -1.89
CA ASP A 461 -12.11 8.26 -2.61
C ASP A 461 -12.17 6.73 -2.55
N GLU A 462 -11.04 6.05 -2.82
CA GLU A 462 -10.92 4.61 -2.68
C GLU A 462 -11.18 4.14 -1.26
N ILE A 463 -10.64 4.84 -0.27
CA ILE A 463 -10.87 4.51 1.15
C ILE A 463 -12.33 4.73 1.52
N GLN A 464 -12.94 5.86 1.14
CA GLN A 464 -14.35 6.17 1.40
C GLN A 464 -15.28 5.14 0.76
N GLN A 465 -14.95 4.66 -0.44
CA GLN A 465 -15.71 3.60 -1.09
C GLN A 465 -15.51 2.25 -0.40
N ALA A 466 -14.28 1.90 -0.01
CA ALA A 466 -13.99 0.67 0.72
C ALA A 466 -14.71 0.61 2.07
N ILE A 467 -14.75 1.74 2.80
CA ILE A 467 -15.59 1.92 4.00
C ILE A 467 -17.04 1.68 3.62
N ALA A 468 -17.59 2.44 2.67
CA ALA A 468 -19.03 2.38 2.37
C ALA A 468 -19.51 1.01 1.88
N ASP A 469 -18.69 0.29 1.13
CA ASP A 469 -18.96 -1.07 0.68
C ASP A 469 -18.95 -2.07 1.84
N ASN A 470 -18.06 -1.86 2.82
CA ASN A 470 -17.82 -2.77 3.95
C ASN A 470 -17.56 -4.22 3.48
N ALA A 471 -17.05 -4.38 2.25
CA ALA A 471 -16.96 -5.66 1.57
C ALA A 471 -15.59 -6.33 1.73
N ALA A 472 -14.53 -5.54 1.83
CA ALA A 472 -13.19 -6.03 2.15
C ALA A 472 -13.10 -6.45 3.63
N ASP A 473 -12.45 -7.57 3.91
CA ASP A 473 -12.18 -8.04 5.27
C ASP A 473 -10.78 -7.64 5.75
N VAL A 474 -9.87 -7.42 4.81
CA VAL A 474 -8.50 -6.94 4.97
C VAL A 474 -8.14 -6.06 3.78
N ILE A 475 -7.30 -5.05 3.96
CA ILE A 475 -6.86 -4.15 2.90
C ILE A 475 -5.33 -4.11 2.83
N SER A 476 -4.78 -4.14 1.61
CA SER A 476 -3.40 -3.79 1.30
C SER A 476 -3.30 -2.39 0.69
N LEU A 477 -2.24 -1.66 1.06
CA LEU A 477 -1.91 -0.34 0.52
C LEU A 477 -0.41 -0.21 0.25
N SER A 478 -0.05 -0.19 -1.03
CA SER A 478 1.33 -0.13 -1.52
C SER A 478 1.71 1.29 -1.97
N ALA A 479 1.56 2.28 -1.09
CA ALA A 479 1.89 3.69 -1.34
C ALA A 479 2.09 4.49 -0.05
N GLY A 480 2.81 5.61 -0.14
CA GLY A 480 2.92 6.58 0.95
C GLY A 480 3.80 7.79 0.61
N GLY A 481 3.89 8.74 1.52
CA GLY A 481 4.81 9.88 1.45
C GLY A 481 5.41 10.20 2.82
N GLY A 482 6.58 10.84 2.84
CA GLY A 482 7.22 11.25 4.09
C GLY A 482 6.25 12.01 4.98
N GLU A 483 6.09 11.58 6.24
CA GLU A 483 5.02 12.12 7.09
C GLU A 483 5.15 13.66 7.27
N LEU A 484 6.38 14.18 7.29
CA LEU A 484 6.65 15.63 7.41
C LEU A 484 6.30 16.40 6.12
N ASP A 485 6.23 15.71 4.98
CA ASP A 485 5.85 16.28 3.69
C ASP A 485 4.32 16.35 3.50
N LEU A 486 3.56 15.69 4.37
CA LEU A 486 2.10 15.56 4.33
C LEU A 486 1.41 16.38 5.46
N VAL A 487 1.89 17.60 5.68
CA VAL A 487 1.36 18.49 6.73
C VAL A 487 0.96 19.85 6.15
N GLY A 488 -0.26 20.33 6.44
CA GLY A 488 -0.64 21.72 6.14
C GLY A 488 -2.00 21.97 5.50
N GLY A 489 -2.78 20.92 5.22
CA GLY A 489 -4.21 20.98 4.92
C GLY A 489 -4.89 19.65 5.26
N PRO A 490 -6.10 19.34 4.82
CA PRO A 490 -6.94 18.26 5.39
C PRO A 490 -6.31 16.85 5.41
N PHE A 491 -5.23 16.61 4.67
CA PHE A 491 -4.40 15.40 4.66
C PHE A 491 -3.45 15.26 5.86
N GLN A 492 -3.73 15.93 7.00
CA GLN A 492 -2.77 16.00 8.10
C GLN A 492 -2.44 14.61 8.66
N ALA A 493 -1.21 14.17 8.42
CA ALA A 493 -0.60 13.02 9.11
C ALA A 493 -0.47 13.22 10.63
N ASP A 494 -0.95 14.35 11.19
CA ASP A 494 -0.93 14.65 12.63
C ASP A 494 -2.06 13.97 13.43
N GLY A 495 -2.82 13.09 12.79
CA GLY A 495 -3.92 12.35 13.40
C GLY A 495 -5.22 13.15 13.51
N THR A 496 -5.27 14.38 13.00
CA THR A 496 -6.49 15.21 12.98
C THR A 496 -7.09 15.43 11.59
N GLY A 497 -6.40 14.97 10.54
CA GLY A 497 -6.84 15.02 9.15
C GLY A 497 -7.94 14.02 8.78
N LEU A 498 -8.27 14.03 7.49
CA LEU A 498 -9.25 13.13 6.85
C LEU A 498 -8.75 11.69 6.87
N GLU A 499 -7.57 11.40 6.32
CA GLU A 499 -7.07 10.02 6.20
C GLU A 499 -6.97 9.27 7.56
N PRO A 500 -6.46 9.87 8.66
CA PRO A 500 -6.49 9.19 9.97
C PRO A 500 -7.91 8.89 10.48
N THR A 501 -8.89 9.66 10.05
CA THR A 501 -10.31 9.41 10.35
C THR A 501 -10.83 8.25 9.50
N GLU A 502 -10.48 8.20 8.23
CA GLU A 502 -10.87 7.12 7.31
C GLU A 502 -10.26 5.76 7.71
N PHE A 503 -8.98 5.73 8.08
CA PHE A 503 -8.34 4.50 8.59
C PHE A 503 -8.95 4.05 9.92
N ALA A 504 -9.35 4.98 10.78
CA ALA A 504 -10.12 4.66 11.98
C ALA A 504 -11.51 4.11 11.65
N SER A 505 -12.16 4.58 10.58
CA SER A 505 -13.41 4.02 10.08
C SER A 505 -13.24 2.58 9.59
N LEU A 506 -12.24 2.30 8.75
CA LEU A 506 -11.92 0.92 8.34
C LEU A 506 -11.69 -0.01 9.55
N ALA A 507 -10.88 0.42 10.52
CA ALA A 507 -10.63 -0.34 11.74
C ALA A 507 -11.89 -0.50 12.62
N ALA A 508 -12.78 0.49 12.65
CA ALA A 508 -14.07 0.42 13.34
C ALA A 508 -15.04 -0.59 12.69
N GLU A 509 -14.88 -0.89 11.40
CA GLU A 509 -15.59 -1.97 10.67
C GLU A 509 -14.92 -3.34 10.82
N GLY A 510 -13.81 -3.38 11.56
CA GLY A 510 -13.01 -4.59 11.80
C GLY A 510 -12.05 -4.93 10.66
N ILE A 511 -11.90 -4.05 9.67
CA ILE A 511 -11.01 -4.25 8.53
C ILE A 511 -9.57 -3.97 8.99
N GLY A 512 -8.70 -4.96 8.85
CA GLY A 512 -7.26 -4.77 9.06
C GLY A 512 -6.62 -4.15 7.82
N VAL A 513 -5.75 -3.17 8.00
CA VAL A 513 -5.05 -2.48 6.90
C VAL A 513 -3.55 -2.72 7.03
N PHE A 514 -2.92 -3.14 5.94
CA PHE A 514 -1.48 -3.35 5.84
C PHE A 514 -0.90 -2.37 4.83
N ALA A 515 0.04 -1.52 5.26
CA ALA A 515 0.66 -0.53 4.39
C ALA A 515 2.17 -0.71 4.31
N SER A 516 2.73 -0.52 3.11
CA SER A 516 4.17 -0.57 2.88
C SER A 516 4.89 0.61 3.54
N THR A 517 6.03 0.37 4.19
CA THR A 517 6.71 1.41 4.98
C THR A 517 7.61 2.35 4.21
N GLY A 518 7.89 2.07 2.93
CA GLY A 518 8.78 2.87 2.11
C GLY A 518 9.99 2.11 1.59
N ASP A 519 10.62 2.67 0.56
CA ASP A 519 11.74 2.08 -0.18
C ASP A 519 13.00 2.96 -0.17
N THR A 520 13.03 3.96 0.71
CA THR A 520 14.11 4.95 0.85
C THR A 520 14.79 4.87 2.21
N GLY A 521 14.68 3.73 2.89
CA GLY A 521 15.32 3.51 4.19
C GLY A 521 14.69 4.36 5.29
N ALA A 522 15.51 4.77 6.25
CA ALA A 522 15.05 5.59 7.37
C ALA A 522 14.81 7.07 7.01
N GLU A 523 15.04 7.47 5.76
CA GLU A 523 14.91 8.84 5.25
C GLU A 523 13.75 8.93 4.25
N GLY A 524 12.53 8.66 4.74
CA GLY A 524 11.30 8.64 3.95
C GLY A 524 10.86 9.99 3.38
N CYS A 525 11.42 11.10 3.86
CA CYS A 525 11.00 12.43 3.46
C CYS A 525 11.82 12.99 2.30
N GLN A 526 11.15 13.74 1.43
CA GLN A 526 11.74 14.60 0.42
C GLN A 526 11.39 16.06 0.77
N ILE A 527 11.94 16.57 1.88
CA ILE A 527 11.57 17.89 2.40
C ILE A 527 12.07 18.98 1.44
N ASP A 528 11.18 19.46 0.57
CA ASP A 528 11.37 20.61 -0.36
C ASP A 528 11.77 21.93 0.35
N GLN A 529 11.83 21.95 1.69
CA GLN A 529 12.20 23.10 2.52
C GLN A 529 13.67 23.11 2.92
N ILE A 530 14.39 22.01 2.72
CA ILE A 530 15.80 21.89 3.03
C ILE A 530 16.46 21.53 1.71
N PRO A 531 17.56 22.20 1.28
CA PRO A 531 18.38 21.61 0.22
C PRO A 531 18.60 20.15 0.61
N SER A 532 18.38 19.21 -0.30
CA SER A 532 18.23 17.76 -0.10
C SER A 532 19.48 17.06 0.48
N THR A 533 20.00 17.59 1.58
CA THR A 533 21.28 17.33 2.24
C THR A 533 21.07 16.97 3.71
N ALA A 534 19.85 16.62 4.13
CA ALA A 534 19.56 16.43 5.54
C ALA A 534 19.36 14.95 5.83
N ASP A 535 20.33 14.36 6.52
CA ASP A 535 20.28 13.08 7.24
C ASP A 535 19.14 13.10 8.30
N VAL A 536 17.89 13.30 7.86
CA VAL A 536 16.72 13.46 8.72
C VAL A 536 15.92 12.19 8.63
N LEU A 537 15.99 11.42 9.71
CA LEU A 537 15.18 10.24 9.90
C LEU A 537 13.70 10.65 9.84
N CYS A 538 12.97 10.05 8.91
CA CYS A 538 11.57 10.35 8.64
C CYS A 538 10.84 9.08 8.23
N ALA A 539 9.78 8.77 8.97
CA ALA A 539 8.89 7.67 8.63
C ALA A 539 7.84 8.10 7.58
N VAL A 540 7.27 7.11 6.89
CA VAL A 540 6.32 7.33 5.80
C VAL A 540 4.88 7.14 6.29
N TYR A 541 4.00 8.05 5.91
CA TYR A 541 2.55 7.94 6.09
C TYR A 541 1.93 7.37 4.80
N PRO A 542 0.94 6.46 4.86
CA PRO A 542 0.11 6.13 6.01
C PRO A 542 0.62 5.02 6.92
N ALA A 543 1.78 4.41 6.66
CA ALA A 543 2.32 3.37 7.54
C ALA A 543 2.50 3.84 8.99
N THR A 544 2.69 5.14 9.24
CA THR A 544 2.75 5.68 10.61
C THR A 544 1.40 5.77 11.34
N ASP A 545 0.25 5.60 10.67
CA ASP A 545 -1.07 5.63 11.34
C ASP A 545 -1.21 4.47 12.35
N PRO A 546 -1.64 4.72 13.60
CA PRO A 546 -1.83 3.68 14.61
C PRO A 546 -2.97 2.67 14.36
N ASN A 547 -3.78 2.85 13.32
CA ASN A 547 -4.81 1.88 12.89
C ASN A 547 -4.32 0.97 11.76
N ILE A 548 -3.09 1.18 11.27
CA ILE A 548 -2.48 0.43 10.17
C ILE A 548 -1.32 -0.40 10.71
N THR A 549 -1.26 -1.66 10.26
CA THR A 549 -0.07 -2.49 10.44
C THR A 549 0.96 -2.11 9.37
N ALA A 550 2.08 -1.55 9.80
CA ALA A 550 3.17 -1.14 8.92
C ALA A 550 4.04 -2.34 8.53
N VAL A 551 4.23 -2.57 7.22
CA VAL A 551 4.94 -3.74 6.71
C VAL A 551 6.26 -3.34 6.06
N GLY A 552 7.35 -3.67 6.75
CA GLY A 552 8.73 -3.44 6.32
C GLY A 552 9.29 -4.56 5.43
N GLY A 553 10.56 -4.42 5.10
CA GLY A 553 11.22 -5.20 4.06
C GLY A 553 12.43 -6.01 4.53
N THR A 554 12.50 -7.26 4.07
CA THR A 554 13.66 -8.13 4.23
C THR A 554 14.25 -8.51 2.88
N THR A 555 15.55 -8.84 2.88
CA THR A 555 16.15 -9.67 1.83
C THR A 555 15.98 -11.12 2.23
N THR A 556 15.32 -11.90 1.39
CA THR A 556 14.87 -13.26 1.72
C THR A 556 15.53 -14.26 0.78
N PRO A 557 16.62 -14.93 1.16
CA PRO A 557 17.31 -15.85 0.26
C PRO A 557 16.55 -17.18 0.12
N ILE A 558 15.69 -17.31 -0.90
CA ILE A 558 14.89 -18.52 -1.18
C ILE A 558 15.53 -19.35 -2.31
N GLY A 559 15.64 -20.66 -2.07
CA GLY A 559 16.10 -21.64 -3.05
C GLY A 559 15.01 -22.04 -4.05
N SER A 560 15.39 -22.82 -5.07
CA SER A 560 14.43 -23.32 -6.08
C SER A 560 13.38 -24.28 -5.50
N ASP A 561 13.63 -24.86 -4.34
CA ASP A 561 12.72 -25.74 -3.60
C ASP A 561 11.80 -24.96 -2.63
N GLY A 562 11.88 -23.63 -2.62
CA GLY A 562 11.11 -22.77 -1.72
C GLY A 562 11.63 -22.73 -0.28
N ARG A 563 12.78 -23.34 0.01
CA ARG A 563 13.41 -23.28 1.34
C ARG A 563 14.32 -22.06 1.45
N LEU A 564 14.41 -21.50 2.65
CA LEU A 564 15.44 -20.50 2.95
C LEU A 564 16.83 -21.13 2.80
N THR A 565 17.69 -20.47 2.03
CA THR A 565 19.10 -20.85 1.79
C THR A 565 20.07 -20.12 2.73
N GLY A 566 19.56 -19.16 3.49
CA GLY A 566 20.27 -18.40 4.51
C GLY A 566 19.30 -17.69 5.45
N PRO A 567 19.81 -16.93 6.43
CA PRO A 567 18.96 -16.11 7.29
C PRO A 567 18.28 -15.00 6.50
N LEU A 568 17.10 -14.56 6.95
CA LEU A 568 16.55 -13.28 6.51
C LEU A 568 17.42 -12.17 7.10
N VAL A 569 17.66 -11.14 6.31
CA VAL A 569 18.35 -9.93 6.74
C VAL A 569 17.47 -8.72 6.42
N ALA A 570 17.62 -7.64 7.17
CA ALA A 570 16.96 -6.40 6.83
C ALA A 570 17.30 -5.98 5.40
N TRP A 571 16.36 -5.35 4.69
CA TRP A 571 16.64 -4.78 3.38
C TRP A 571 17.26 -3.38 3.51
N GLY A 572 18.49 -3.23 3.04
CA GLY A 572 19.25 -1.97 3.09
C GLY A 572 20.65 -2.11 2.51
N LEU A 573 21.58 -1.22 2.89
CA LEU A 573 22.89 -1.09 2.25
C LEU A 573 23.71 -2.39 2.18
N GLN A 574 23.58 -3.27 3.18
CA GLN A 574 24.24 -4.58 3.19
C GLN A 574 23.91 -5.48 2.00
N THR A 575 22.82 -5.20 1.28
CA THR A 575 22.39 -5.95 0.09
C THR A 575 22.49 -5.14 -1.20
N ALA A 576 23.02 -3.92 -1.14
CA ALA A 576 23.26 -3.05 -2.29
C ALA A 576 24.51 -3.47 -3.08
N VAL A 577 24.43 -4.57 -3.83
CA VAL A 577 25.53 -5.01 -4.70
C VAL A 577 25.24 -4.54 -6.14
N ILE A 578 26.03 -3.58 -6.62
CA ILE A 578 26.09 -3.10 -8.02
C ILE A 578 24.77 -2.53 -8.58
N GLY A 579 24.34 -1.36 -8.08
CA GLY A 579 23.28 -0.54 -8.71
C GLY A 579 21.85 -0.78 -8.21
N GLY A 580 21.67 -1.60 -7.16
CA GLY A 580 20.39 -1.70 -6.45
C GLY A 580 20.15 -0.49 -5.56
N HIS A 581 19.04 0.22 -5.79
CA HIS A 581 18.64 1.40 -5.02
C HIS A 581 17.41 1.07 -4.16
N GLY A 582 17.56 1.07 -2.84
CA GLY A 582 16.43 1.02 -1.91
C GLY A 582 16.77 0.37 -0.57
N ALA A 583 15.96 0.66 0.43
CA ALA A 583 16.04 0.12 1.78
C ALA A 583 14.65 0.15 2.43
N SER A 584 14.39 -0.75 3.37
CA SER A 584 13.12 -0.82 4.08
C SER A 584 12.81 0.47 4.83
N GLY A 585 11.64 1.04 4.61
CA GLY A 585 11.16 2.14 5.44
C GLY A 585 11.06 1.74 6.92
N GLY A 586 11.41 2.65 7.83
CA GLY A 586 11.38 2.37 9.26
C GLY A 586 11.93 3.53 10.10
N GLY A 587 11.39 3.72 11.30
CA GLY A 587 11.71 4.84 12.17
C GLY A 587 10.61 5.22 13.14
N LEU A 588 10.73 6.40 13.75
CA LEU A 588 9.75 6.94 14.69
C LEU A 588 8.89 7.98 14.00
N SER A 589 7.58 7.93 14.24
CA SER A 589 6.68 8.98 13.78
C SER A 589 6.94 10.29 14.52
N ALA A 590 7.04 11.37 13.76
CA ALA A 590 7.10 12.75 14.25
C ALA A 590 5.76 13.23 14.84
N PHE A 591 4.65 12.55 14.49
CA PHE A 591 3.30 13.01 14.84
C PHE A 591 2.55 12.07 15.78
N PHE A 592 2.53 10.78 15.46
CA PHE A 592 1.72 9.83 16.20
C PHE A 592 2.44 9.43 17.49
N SER A 593 1.73 9.60 18.61
CA SER A 593 2.17 9.07 19.89
C SER A 593 2.15 7.55 19.87
N ARG A 594 3.01 6.93 20.70
CA ARG A 594 3.08 5.48 20.86
C ARG A 594 1.69 4.90 21.19
N PRO A 595 1.10 4.05 20.34
CA PRO A 595 -0.14 3.38 20.68
C PRO A 595 0.07 2.34 21.78
N ALA A 596 -0.99 2.05 22.54
CA ALA A 596 -0.89 1.18 23.72
C ALA A 596 -0.42 -0.25 23.41
N TYR A 597 -0.65 -0.75 22.20
CA TYR A 597 -0.15 -2.06 21.77
C TYR A 597 1.39 -2.09 21.67
N GLN A 598 2.06 -0.96 21.44
CA GLN A 598 3.52 -0.83 21.44
C GLN A 598 4.14 -0.61 22.84
N ASN A 599 3.36 -0.64 23.92
CA ASN A 599 3.91 -0.53 25.28
C ASN A 599 5.00 -1.57 25.61
N PRO A 600 4.93 -2.84 25.15
CA PRO A 600 6.01 -3.82 25.35
C PRO A 600 7.36 -3.38 24.78
N VAL A 601 7.37 -2.50 23.77
CA VAL A 601 8.58 -2.00 23.09
C VAL A 601 8.88 -0.53 23.42
N SER A 602 8.27 -0.01 24.49
CA SER A 602 8.40 1.38 24.95
C SER A 602 9.84 1.83 25.17
N GLY A 603 10.76 0.92 25.53
CA GLY A 603 12.18 1.20 25.69
C GLY A 603 12.92 1.50 24.38
N ILE A 604 12.32 1.14 23.23
CA ILE A 604 12.87 1.35 21.89
C ILE A 604 12.20 2.56 21.24
N VAL A 605 10.87 2.60 21.25
CA VAL A 605 10.11 3.62 20.51
C VAL A 605 9.84 4.91 21.30
N GLY A 606 10.14 4.92 22.60
CA GLY A 606 9.85 6.07 23.46
C GLY A 606 8.38 6.45 23.40
N THR A 607 8.06 7.74 23.34
CA THR A 607 6.67 8.24 23.28
C THR A 607 6.06 8.25 21.87
N HIS A 608 6.75 7.73 20.87
CA HIS A 608 6.39 7.82 19.45
C HIS A 608 5.90 6.47 18.91
N ARG A 609 5.05 6.50 17.87
CA ARG A 609 4.71 5.31 17.08
C ARG A 609 5.96 4.87 16.31
N GLY A 610 6.47 3.68 16.58
CA GLY A 610 7.61 3.11 15.83
C GLY A 610 7.13 2.30 14.63
N VAL A 611 7.80 2.39 13.47
CA VAL A 611 7.54 1.58 12.27
C VAL A 611 8.82 0.85 11.83
N PRO A 612 8.72 -0.31 11.15
CA PRO A 612 7.50 -1.06 10.85
C PRO A 612 6.96 -1.84 12.06
N ASP A 613 5.82 -2.52 11.91
CA ASP A 613 5.27 -3.45 12.90
C ASP A 613 5.71 -4.89 12.62
N VAL A 614 5.69 -5.31 11.36
CA VAL A 614 6.16 -6.60 10.85
C VAL A 614 6.98 -6.38 9.59
N ALA A 615 7.64 -7.41 9.07
CA ALA A 615 8.32 -7.35 7.78
C ALA A 615 8.04 -8.58 6.92
N ALA A 616 8.19 -8.44 5.61
CA ALA A 616 8.20 -9.56 4.66
C ALA A 616 9.19 -9.28 3.53
N ASN A 617 9.28 -10.19 2.56
CA ASN A 617 10.23 -10.06 1.46
C ASN A 617 9.99 -8.78 0.66
N ALA A 618 11.05 -8.01 0.44
CA ALA A 618 10.98 -6.72 -0.25
C ALA A 618 12.20 -6.42 -1.12
N ASP A 619 13.38 -6.98 -0.84
CA ASP A 619 14.55 -6.69 -1.66
C ASP A 619 14.34 -7.14 -3.11
N VAL A 620 14.56 -6.24 -4.07
CA VAL A 620 14.38 -6.52 -5.51
C VAL A 620 15.27 -7.66 -6.01
N PHE A 621 16.44 -7.89 -5.39
CA PHE A 621 17.30 -9.03 -5.73
C PHE A 621 16.75 -10.37 -5.24
N THR A 622 15.84 -10.33 -4.29
CA THR A 622 15.03 -11.46 -3.84
C THR A 622 13.55 -11.22 -4.16
N GLY A 623 13.25 -10.41 -5.18
CA GLY A 623 11.90 -9.89 -5.43
C GLY A 623 10.90 -10.94 -5.87
N ALA A 624 9.62 -10.57 -5.90
CA ALA A 624 8.54 -11.41 -6.39
C ALA A 624 8.45 -11.40 -7.92
N ALA A 625 8.12 -12.54 -8.50
CA ALA A 625 7.78 -12.63 -9.91
C ALA A 625 6.45 -11.89 -10.15
N THR A 626 6.44 -10.98 -11.13
CA THR A 626 5.25 -10.22 -11.54
C THR A 626 5.10 -10.29 -13.05
N LEU A 627 3.92 -10.68 -13.52
CA LEU A 627 3.58 -10.72 -14.93
C LEU A 627 2.94 -9.39 -15.34
N LEU A 628 3.34 -8.88 -16.49
CA LEU A 628 2.79 -7.66 -17.06
C LEU A 628 2.40 -7.90 -18.52
N TYR A 629 1.39 -7.17 -18.98
CA TYR A 629 1.06 -7.03 -20.41
C TYR A 629 0.63 -8.34 -21.10
N ALA A 630 -0.09 -9.23 -20.41
CA ALA A 630 -0.62 -10.46 -20.97
C ALA A 630 -1.83 -10.26 -21.90
N GLU A 631 -2.39 -9.04 -21.99
CA GLU A 631 -3.52 -8.77 -22.87
C GLU A 631 -3.18 -9.01 -24.36
N PRO A 632 -4.15 -9.50 -25.16
CA PRO A 632 -3.94 -9.75 -26.59
C PRO A 632 -3.40 -8.55 -27.37
N ARG A 633 -3.79 -7.32 -26.99
CA ARG A 633 -3.34 -6.09 -27.65
C ARG A 633 -1.83 -5.84 -27.53
N PHE A 634 -1.14 -6.49 -26.59
CA PHE A 634 0.31 -6.38 -26.40
C PHE A 634 1.09 -7.51 -27.06
N GLN A 635 0.45 -8.55 -27.61
CA GLN A 635 1.11 -9.78 -28.10
C GLN A 635 2.23 -9.55 -29.12
N GLN A 636 2.23 -8.44 -29.84
CA GLN A 636 3.24 -8.15 -30.88
C GLN A 636 4.41 -7.28 -30.40
N ASN A 637 4.21 -6.48 -29.35
CA ASN A 637 5.25 -5.66 -28.71
C ASN A 637 4.66 -5.03 -27.44
N PRO A 638 5.10 -5.39 -26.22
CA PRO A 638 6.22 -6.27 -25.85
C PRO A 638 5.89 -7.78 -25.78
N GLY A 639 4.61 -8.16 -25.82
CA GLY A 639 4.13 -9.46 -25.35
C GLY A 639 4.05 -9.55 -23.82
N ALA A 640 3.50 -10.63 -23.27
CA ALA A 640 3.52 -10.85 -21.82
C ALA A 640 4.98 -10.91 -21.33
N ILE A 641 5.32 -10.16 -20.28
CA ILE A 641 6.66 -10.15 -19.69
C ILE A 641 6.58 -10.57 -18.23
N LEU A 642 7.62 -11.27 -17.78
CA LEU A 642 7.81 -11.62 -16.37
C LEU A 642 9.03 -10.84 -15.85
N VAL A 643 8.83 -10.10 -14.76
CA VAL A 643 9.85 -9.25 -14.14
C VAL A 643 9.98 -9.56 -12.66
N ALA A 644 11.17 -9.29 -12.10
CA ALA A 644 11.38 -9.28 -10.66
C ALA A 644 11.00 -7.89 -10.11
N VAL A 645 10.07 -7.87 -9.17
CA VAL A 645 9.65 -6.65 -8.46
C VAL A 645 9.97 -6.80 -6.98
N GLY A 646 10.56 -5.78 -6.40
CA GLY A 646 10.78 -5.61 -4.97
C GLY A 646 10.11 -4.33 -4.48
N GLY A 647 10.57 -3.85 -3.34
CA GLY A 647 9.92 -2.81 -2.54
C GLY A 647 9.08 -3.39 -1.43
N THR A 648 8.82 -2.57 -0.41
CA THR A 648 7.86 -2.90 0.65
C THR A 648 6.43 -3.04 0.11
N SER A 649 6.19 -2.60 -1.13
CA SER A 649 5.00 -2.95 -1.93
C SER A 649 4.83 -4.45 -2.22
N VAL A 650 5.88 -5.28 -2.16
CA VAL A 650 5.71 -6.76 -2.17
C VAL A 650 5.23 -7.24 -0.80
N ALA A 651 5.79 -6.67 0.26
CA ALA A 651 5.59 -7.12 1.63
C ALA A 651 4.14 -6.86 2.12
N ALA A 652 3.55 -5.71 1.79
CA ALA A 652 2.18 -5.35 2.20
C ALA A 652 1.09 -6.33 1.70
N PRO A 653 0.98 -6.66 0.40
CA PRO A 653 0.00 -7.62 -0.10
C PRO A 653 0.28 -9.05 0.39
N ASP A 654 1.55 -9.45 0.57
CA ASP A 654 1.90 -10.74 1.16
C ASP A 654 1.34 -10.88 2.58
N MET A 655 1.49 -9.83 3.39
CA MET A 655 0.95 -9.80 4.75
C MET A 655 -0.59 -9.74 4.77
N ALA A 656 -1.21 -9.00 3.85
CA ALA A 656 -2.67 -8.97 3.70
C ALA A 656 -3.22 -10.36 3.31
N ALA A 657 -2.55 -11.07 2.40
CA ALA A 657 -2.89 -12.44 2.04
C ALA A 657 -2.74 -13.40 3.23
N MET A 658 -1.65 -13.27 4.00
CA MET A 658 -1.44 -14.05 5.21
C MET A 658 -2.55 -13.81 6.24
N TRP A 659 -2.95 -12.56 6.42
CA TRP A 659 -4.05 -12.21 7.32
C TRP A 659 -5.40 -12.72 6.81
N ALA A 660 -5.62 -12.78 5.49
CA ALA A 660 -6.82 -13.40 4.94
C ALA A 660 -6.95 -14.88 5.36
N LEU A 661 -5.83 -15.62 5.42
CA LEU A 661 -5.85 -17.01 5.92
C LEU A 661 -6.20 -17.08 7.42
N VAL A 662 -5.71 -16.12 8.23
CA VAL A 662 -6.09 -15.96 9.64
C VAL A 662 -7.59 -15.71 9.80
N LEU A 663 -8.15 -14.82 8.98
CA LEU A 663 -9.57 -14.50 9.03
C LEU A 663 -10.44 -15.70 8.61
N GLU A 664 -10.02 -16.48 7.60
CA GLU A 664 -10.71 -17.74 7.25
C GLU A 664 -10.69 -18.72 8.45
N ALA A 665 -9.53 -18.91 9.07
CA ALA A 665 -9.41 -19.74 10.26
C ALA A 665 -10.31 -19.25 11.41
N CYS A 666 -10.53 -17.94 11.51
CA CYS A 666 -11.44 -17.39 12.50
C CYS A 666 -12.91 -17.63 12.23
N LYS A 667 -13.34 -17.73 10.97
CA LYS A 667 -14.72 -18.12 10.63
C LYS A 667 -15.11 -19.47 11.22
N VAL A 668 -14.14 -20.39 11.34
CA VAL A 668 -14.38 -21.76 11.81
C VAL A 668 -13.95 -21.98 13.27
N THR A 669 -13.45 -20.94 13.94
CA THR A 669 -12.93 -21.02 15.31
C THR A 669 -13.83 -20.23 16.28
N PRO A 670 -14.55 -20.89 17.21
CA PRO A 670 -15.50 -20.20 18.11
C PRO A 670 -14.89 -19.08 18.96
N ARG A 671 -13.59 -19.16 19.27
CA ARG A 671 -12.87 -18.12 20.01
C ARG A 671 -12.58 -16.87 19.18
N CYS A 672 -12.64 -16.94 17.86
CA CYS A 672 -12.42 -15.77 17.01
C CYS A 672 -13.54 -15.35 16.05
N GLY A 673 -14.50 -16.21 15.73
CA GLY A 673 -15.67 -15.88 14.92
C GLY A 673 -16.89 -15.44 15.74
N PHE A 674 -16.77 -14.41 16.59
CA PHE A 674 -17.88 -13.91 17.40
C PHE A 674 -17.96 -12.38 17.39
N GLY A 675 -19.17 -11.85 17.55
CA GLY A 675 -19.44 -10.42 17.62
C GLY A 675 -20.81 -10.10 17.03
N PRO A 676 -21.37 -8.91 17.29
CA PRO A 676 -22.66 -8.51 16.75
C PRO A 676 -22.59 -8.00 15.29
N SER A 677 -21.40 -7.89 14.71
CA SER A 677 -21.21 -7.35 13.35
C SER A 677 -21.61 -8.37 12.27
N ALA A 678 -21.81 -7.89 11.03
CA ALA A 678 -22.06 -8.76 9.87
C ALA A 678 -20.87 -9.66 9.52
N HIS A 679 -19.66 -9.28 9.95
CA HIS A 679 -18.41 -10.01 9.75
C HIS A 679 -17.76 -10.32 11.11
N PRO A 680 -18.33 -11.25 11.90
CA PRO A 680 -17.89 -11.49 13.28
C PRO A 680 -16.50 -12.14 13.40
N TYR A 681 -15.93 -12.59 12.27
CA TYR A 681 -14.59 -13.17 12.17
C TYR A 681 -13.51 -12.13 11.91
N ARG A 682 -13.88 -10.88 11.60
CA ARG A 682 -12.94 -9.76 11.50
C ARG A 682 -12.30 -9.48 12.86
N LEU A 683 -11.10 -8.92 12.83
CA LEU A 683 -10.27 -8.73 14.02
C LEU A 683 -9.88 -7.26 14.27
N GLY A 684 -10.18 -6.33 13.36
CA GLY A 684 -9.73 -4.94 13.44
C GLY A 684 -8.23 -4.81 13.15
N ASN A 685 -7.58 -3.78 13.69
CA ASN A 685 -6.13 -3.58 13.58
C ASN A 685 -5.37 -4.83 14.10
N PRO A 686 -4.62 -5.55 13.24
CA PRO A 686 -3.82 -6.73 13.61
C PRO A 686 -2.78 -6.49 14.71
N ASP A 687 -2.27 -5.28 14.86
CA ASP A 687 -1.15 -4.96 15.77
C ASP A 687 -1.45 -5.32 17.23
N GLN A 688 -2.72 -5.24 17.66
CA GLN A 688 -3.12 -5.65 19.01
C GLN A 688 -2.74 -7.12 19.30
N LEU A 689 -2.85 -7.99 18.30
CA LEU A 689 -2.50 -9.39 18.38
C LEU A 689 -1.01 -9.63 18.10
N MET A 690 -0.41 -8.90 17.16
CA MET A 690 1.02 -9.04 16.83
C MET A 690 1.93 -8.71 18.03
N TYR A 691 1.65 -7.61 18.74
CA TYR A 691 2.43 -7.25 19.93
C TYR A 691 2.08 -8.13 21.15
N GLU A 692 0.90 -8.75 21.17
CA GLU A 692 0.60 -9.80 22.14
C GLU A 692 1.43 -11.07 21.87
N ILE A 693 1.65 -11.44 20.61
CA ILE A 693 2.54 -12.55 20.22
C ILE A 693 3.97 -12.24 20.65
N LEU A 694 4.48 -11.03 20.35
CA LEU A 694 5.81 -10.56 20.80
C LEU A 694 5.98 -10.70 22.32
N SER A 695 4.94 -10.37 23.07
CA SER A 695 4.96 -10.43 24.55
C SER A 695 4.91 -11.84 25.12
N ARG A 696 4.84 -12.89 24.29
CA ARG A 696 4.73 -14.31 24.70
C ARG A 696 6.00 -15.08 24.28
N PRO A 697 6.97 -15.30 25.20
CA PRO A 697 8.28 -15.88 24.87
C PRO A 697 8.26 -17.28 24.24
N THR A 698 7.20 -18.05 24.44
CA THR A 698 7.05 -19.39 23.83
C THR A 698 6.38 -19.35 22.47
N LEU A 699 5.68 -18.26 22.15
CA LEU A 699 4.90 -18.14 20.92
C LEU A 699 5.69 -17.37 19.86
N TYR A 700 6.26 -16.23 20.24
CA TYR A 700 7.03 -15.35 19.35
C TYR A 700 8.06 -16.10 18.47
N PRO A 701 9.05 -16.84 19.03
CA PRO A 701 10.09 -17.47 18.22
C PRO A 701 9.59 -18.62 17.32
N THR A 702 8.35 -19.08 17.51
CA THR A 702 7.73 -20.10 16.65
C THR A 702 6.83 -19.50 15.57
N SER A 703 6.27 -18.32 15.84
CA SER A 703 5.31 -17.66 14.95
C SER A 703 5.97 -16.66 14.02
N ILE A 704 7.10 -16.09 14.42
CA ILE A 704 7.77 -14.99 13.73
C ILE A 704 9.27 -15.30 13.63
N TYR A 705 9.82 -15.09 12.44
CA TYR A 705 11.25 -15.04 12.22
C TYR A 705 11.78 -13.67 12.67
N ASP A 706 12.50 -13.66 13.79
CA ASP A 706 13.19 -12.48 14.33
C ASP A 706 14.41 -12.15 13.45
N VAL A 707 14.37 -11.00 12.77
CA VAL A 707 15.45 -10.55 11.88
C VAL A 707 16.45 -9.75 12.69
N VAL A 708 17.64 -10.32 12.93
CA VAL A 708 18.62 -9.75 13.87
C VAL A 708 19.85 -9.14 13.21
N TYR A 709 19.88 -9.08 11.87
CA TYR A 709 21.04 -8.62 11.11
C TYR A 709 20.64 -7.69 9.95
N GLY A 710 21.45 -6.66 9.75
CA GLY A 710 21.29 -5.64 8.72
C GLY A 710 20.79 -4.31 9.29
N ASN A 711 20.60 -3.33 8.42
CA ASN A 711 20.05 -2.02 8.72
C ASN A 711 19.18 -1.53 7.56
N ASN A 712 18.46 -0.43 7.75
CA ASN A 712 17.74 0.27 6.68
C ASN A 712 18.43 1.58 6.25
N ALA A 713 19.76 1.64 6.27
CA ALA A 713 20.47 2.72 5.61
C ALA A 713 20.43 2.53 4.09
N SER A 714 20.29 3.63 3.35
CA SER A 714 20.46 3.71 1.89
C SER A 714 21.83 4.28 1.51
N LEU A 715 22.16 4.19 0.22
CA LEU A 715 23.27 4.98 -0.33
C LEU A 715 22.86 6.46 -0.39
N ASN A 716 23.76 7.32 0.06
CA ASN A 716 23.50 8.75 0.06
C ASN A 716 23.34 9.29 -1.37
N THR A 717 22.22 9.98 -1.58
CA THR A 717 21.83 10.47 -2.91
C THR A 717 22.75 11.58 -3.45
N LEU A 718 23.37 12.37 -2.57
CA LEU A 718 24.31 13.43 -2.95
C LEU A 718 25.75 12.92 -3.08
N ASN A 719 26.11 11.94 -2.25
CA ASN A 719 27.41 11.30 -2.27
C ASN A 719 27.26 9.77 -2.23
N PRO A 720 27.13 9.10 -3.38
CA PRO A 720 26.95 7.65 -3.46
C PRO A 720 28.13 6.81 -2.92
N SER A 721 29.18 7.45 -2.39
CA SER A 721 30.28 6.78 -1.67
C SER A 721 30.05 6.66 -0.16
N THR A 722 28.97 7.25 0.38
CA THR A 722 28.60 7.21 1.79
C THR A 722 27.20 6.63 2.00
N ALA A 723 26.93 6.16 3.21
CA ALA A 723 25.61 5.68 3.64
C ALA A 723 24.82 6.80 4.32
N ASP A 724 23.51 6.78 4.13
CA ASP A 724 22.56 7.60 4.90
C ASP A 724 22.40 7.07 6.33
N ALA A 725 21.76 7.86 7.19
CA ALA A 725 21.43 7.40 8.53
C ALA A 725 20.40 6.27 8.48
N GLY A 726 20.48 5.33 9.42
CA GLY A 726 19.58 4.19 9.46
C GLY A 726 19.53 3.52 10.83
N TYR A 727 18.46 2.76 11.05
CA TYR A 727 18.29 1.89 12.20
C TYR A 727 18.84 0.49 11.88
N SER A 728 19.30 -0.21 12.91
CA SER A 728 19.80 -1.59 12.77
C SER A 728 18.76 -2.58 13.27
N ALA A 729 18.70 -3.72 12.60
CA ALA A 729 17.96 -4.88 13.05
C ALA A 729 18.56 -5.42 14.36
N ALA A 730 17.72 -5.93 15.25
CA ALA A 730 18.13 -6.40 16.58
C ALA A 730 17.15 -7.45 17.13
N PRO A 731 17.56 -8.27 18.11
CA PRO A 731 16.65 -9.25 18.72
C PRO A 731 15.34 -8.63 19.24
N GLY A 732 14.21 -9.18 18.81
CA GLY A 732 12.88 -8.75 19.20
C GLY A 732 12.29 -7.70 18.26
N TYR A 733 11.91 -6.55 18.82
CA TYR A 733 11.40 -5.44 18.00
C TYR A 733 12.55 -4.51 17.62
N ASP A 734 12.58 -4.05 16.38
CA ASP A 734 13.44 -2.98 15.92
C ASP A 734 12.76 -2.04 14.91
N LEU A 735 13.38 -0.89 14.65
CA LEU A 735 12.87 0.15 13.73
C LEU A 735 13.21 -0.12 12.26
N THR A 736 13.60 -1.35 11.92
CA THR A 736 14.02 -1.77 10.59
C THR A 736 13.06 -2.81 10.02
N THR A 737 12.70 -3.81 10.82
CA THR A 737 11.88 -4.97 10.48
C THR A 737 10.75 -5.24 11.48
N GLY A 738 10.59 -4.37 12.48
CA GLY A 738 9.48 -4.45 13.43
C GLY A 738 9.69 -5.65 14.33
N ILE A 739 8.66 -6.47 14.54
CA ILE A 739 8.81 -7.74 15.27
C ILE A 739 9.40 -8.86 14.41
N GLY A 740 9.70 -8.62 13.12
CA GLY A 740 10.21 -9.61 12.17
C GLY A 740 9.15 -10.15 11.21
N ALA A 741 9.44 -11.30 10.58
CA ALA A 741 8.63 -11.87 9.50
C ALA A 741 7.73 -13.03 9.96
N PRO A 742 6.39 -12.91 9.93
CA PRO A 742 5.50 -13.98 10.37
C PRO A 742 5.52 -15.21 9.46
N TYR A 743 5.22 -16.38 10.04
CA TYR A 743 4.91 -17.61 9.31
C TYR A 743 3.41 -17.85 9.28
N ALA A 744 2.80 -18.00 8.11
CA ALA A 744 1.33 -18.02 7.94
C ALA A 744 0.63 -19.06 8.83
N ARG A 745 1.06 -20.33 8.77
CA ARG A 745 0.50 -21.40 9.61
C ARG A 745 0.65 -21.11 11.11
N ASN A 746 1.81 -20.62 11.54
CA ASN A 746 2.07 -20.41 12.96
C ASN A 746 1.41 -19.13 13.49
N LEU A 747 1.14 -18.16 12.62
CA LEU A 747 0.31 -17.01 12.90
C LEU A 747 -1.16 -17.43 13.11
N ILE A 748 -1.70 -18.30 12.24
CA ILE A 748 -3.03 -18.91 12.44
C ILE A 748 -3.10 -19.62 13.79
N LYS A 749 -2.11 -20.47 14.11
CA LYS A 749 -2.01 -21.16 15.41
C LYS A 749 -1.97 -20.19 16.58
N ALA A 750 -1.16 -19.14 16.48
CA ALA A 750 -1.00 -18.15 17.54
C ALA A 750 -2.30 -17.41 17.89
N ILE A 751 -3.08 -17.06 16.87
CA ILE A 751 -4.29 -16.25 17.02
C ILE A 751 -5.51 -17.12 17.33
N THR A 752 -5.65 -18.25 16.65
CA THR A 752 -6.85 -19.10 16.74
C THR A 752 -6.70 -20.24 17.74
N GLY A 753 -5.46 -20.63 18.07
CA GLY A 753 -5.15 -21.82 18.88
C GLY A 753 -5.31 -23.15 18.14
N ARG A 754 -5.43 -23.14 16.80
CA ARG A 754 -5.60 -24.34 15.95
C ARG A 754 -4.37 -24.66 15.14
#